data_AF-A0A6L6HXN2-F1
#
_entry.id   AF-A0A6L6HXN2-F1
#
_cell.length_a   1.000
_cell.length_b   1.000
_cell.length_c   1.000
_cell.angle_alpha   90.00
_cell.angle_beta   90.00
_cell.angle_gamma   90.00
#
_symmetry.space_group_name_H-M   'P 1'
#
loop_
_entity.id
_entity.type
_entity.pdbx_description
1 polymer ?
#
loop_
_entity_poly.entity_id
_entity_poly.type
_entity_poly.pdbx_seq_one_letter_code
_entity_poly.pdbx_strand_id
1 'polypeptide(L)'
;MPLKTNTDAFRRMEDQAPDRTHPTEAGPARDLAACPALRVMPGEAVRPSNGPTVFSVRADANAEAAVSDRADLGEARPDNHPAAPGGTADDAEEVSPVAAFIEALCRRMPAGYVYNERFNAIVDREGCPICGPLRVVSFPRRLDGSGYAAAVEFVARDGRLQKATIAQADLTRDAFLSRLIDLGLARYASAVFVAQYIMAWEGIAYSWRTDRSGWFQDPDGGLSFVRADGIVHHGHPHAAAPVVLTGFRPAGRQATGMLEGWQHEVATMAAGNHALIFAICAALGGPLLRLAGIETAGFNIFGPSATGKSLLLRLAISAAGDPASLSPWSAAETGLHRQSAEAQDGLLALDALPRDPGAKLLKAVLALGDDGGAGRVDASRDPDGSRRFRRIVLSTSELPISALLQRKKKSPPSALALRMIDIPATQGRHGLLDDLHGHPDGLRFARALEAAMRRHHGHLLPAFLDHLVANLEQVTTDLLEALPGLAEEFAAALPATFQDPASPGPTLHLVAERFALISQAGEMAIALGLLPWSPGTAREAAHHMLRLARHPDQGTDTGATFHVQSLRDYIHRNAERIIDLEPQGPTEARDDNLGWRDENHVYLRSDEARDAFDDPATLLESLSDCGVLKPGGEARSLQYKLPATKVSGRPRVYRIDRKMIEEDDR
;
A
#
# COMPACT_ATOMS: atom_id res chain seq x y z
N MET A 1 24.61 25.98 -36.72
CA MET A 1 26.07 25.86 -36.91
C MET A 1 26.47 24.39 -36.75
N PRO A 2 27.45 23.87 -37.50
CA PRO A 2 27.75 22.44 -37.56
C PRO A 2 28.60 21.94 -36.38
N LEU A 3 28.56 20.62 -36.14
CA LEU A 3 29.37 19.94 -35.13
C LEU A 3 30.86 19.91 -35.53
N LYS A 4 31.73 19.79 -34.52
CA LYS A 4 33.08 19.25 -34.69
C LYS A 4 33.18 17.90 -33.97
N THR A 5 33.39 16.84 -34.74
CA THR A 5 33.94 15.58 -34.24
C THR A 5 35.37 15.80 -33.76
N ASN A 6 35.81 15.09 -32.72
CA ASN A 6 37.23 14.88 -32.48
C ASN A 6 37.49 13.44 -32.04
N THR A 7 38.28 12.72 -32.83
CA THR A 7 38.60 11.30 -32.63
C THR A 7 40.10 11.21 -32.43
N ASP A 8 40.55 11.01 -31.19
CA ASP A 8 41.90 10.51 -30.89
C ASP A 8 42.10 10.26 -29.38
N ALA A 9 42.24 8.99 -28.98
CA ALA A 9 42.73 8.58 -27.64
C ALA A 9 43.05 7.06 -27.51
N PHE A 10 43.41 6.34 -28.59
CA PHE A 10 43.68 4.89 -28.53
C PHE A 10 45.12 4.54 -28.95
N ARG A 11 46.09 4.77 -28.03
CA ARG A 11 47.41 4.09 -27.94
C ARG A 11 48.30 4.73 -26.87
N ARG A 12 48.67 3.96 -25.84
CA ARG A 12 50.02 3.86 -25.22
C ARG A 12 49.98 3.01 -23.94
N MET A 13 51.16 2.51 -23.57
CA MET A 13 51.50 1.79 -22.33
C MET A 13 51.00 0.33 -22.21
N GLU A 14 51.63 -0.53 -23.01
CA GLU A 14 52.25 -1.75 -22.45
C GLU A 14 53.51 -1.37 -21.63
N ASP A 15 54.24 -2.35 -21.09
CA ASP A 15 55.44 -2.19 -20.25
C ASP A 15 55.28 -1.45 -18.91
N GLN A 16 55.01 -2.22 -17.84
CA GLN A 16 56.04 -2.48 -16.82
C GLN A 16 55.62 -3.56 -15.82
N ALA A 17 56.48 -4.57 -15.65
CA ALA A 17 56.42 -5.54 -14.56
C ALA A 17 57.72 -5.49 -13.75
N PRO A 18 57.67 -5.72 -12.42
CA PRO A 18 58.83 -6.13 -11.65
C PRO A 18 58.63 -7.51 -11.02
N ASP A 19 59.50 -8.46 -11.36
CA ASP A 19 59.71 -9.70 -10.60
C ASP A 19 60.46 -9.41 -9.29
N ARG A 20 60.15 -10.17 -8.23
CA ARG A 20 61.11 -10.58 -7.18
C ARG A 20 60.56 -11.66 -6.22
N THR A 21 60.94 -12.91 -6.53
CA THR A 21 61.58 -13.89 -5.60
C THR A 21 61.00 -14.16 -4.20
N HIS A 22 60.83 -15.46 -3.90
CA HIS A 22 60.59 -16.05 -2.57
C HIS A 22 61.65 -15.70 -1.51
N PRO A 23 61.35 -15.99 -0.23
CA PRO A 23 62.22 -16.88 0.53
C PRO A 23 61.50 -18.14 1.05
N THR A 24 62.27 -19.21 1.19
CA THR A 24 61.85 -20.51 1.77
C THR A 24 62.44 -20.65 3.16
N GLU A 25 61.68 -21.12 4.15
CA GLU A 25 62.21 -21.91 5.28
C GLU A 25 61.06 -22.67 5.97
N ALA A 26 61.38 -23.71 6.77
CA ALA A 26 60.42 -24.78 7.06
C ALA A 26 60.47 -25.38 8.48
N GLY A 27 59.27 -25.68 9.01
CA GLY A 27 59.02 -26.66 10.07
C GLY A 27 59.06 -26.15 11.52
N PRO A 28 58.75 -27.02 12.51
CA PRO A 28 58.27 -28.41 12.39
C PRO A 28 56.79 -28.59 12.73
N ALA A 29 56.24 -29.79 12.48
CA ALA A 29 54.87 -30.16 12.82
C ALA A 29 54.69 -30.52 14.32
N ARG A 30 53.45 -30.46 14.81
CA ARG A 30 53.00 -31.13 16.05
C ARG A 30 51.58 -31.69 15.89
N ASP A 31 51.53 -33.02 15.85
CA ASP A 31 50.53 -33.97 16.37
C ASP A 31 49.03 -33.64 16.38
N LEU A 32 48.27 -34.54 15.75
CA LEU A 32 46.83 -34.72 16.00
C LEU A 32 46.59 -35.27 17.41
N ALA A 33 45.62 -34.72 18.15
CA ALA A 33 45.01 -35.40 19.28
C ALA A 33 43.57 -34.92 19.59
N ALA A 34 42.64 -35.88 19.59
CA ALA A 34 41.39 -35.95 20.37
C ALA A 34 40.42 -34.74 20.43
N CYS A 35 39.21 -34.96 19.90
CA CYS A 35 38.01 -34.27 20.39
C CYS A 35 37.71 -34.69 21.86
N PRO A 36 37.44 -33.74 22.78
CA PRO A 36 36.82 -34.06 24.07
C PRO A 36 35.30 -34.20 23.90
N ALA A 37 34.73 -35.33 24.30
CA ALA A 37 33.28 -35.57 24.25
C ALA A 37 32.50 -34.69 25.24
N LEU A 38 31.21 -34.46 24.97
CA LEU A 38 30.31 -33.78 25.91
C LEU A 38 30.31 -34.50 27.26
N ARG A 39 30.74 -33.80 28.32
CA ARG A 39 30.64 -34.27 29.70
C ARG A 39 29.54 -33.50 30.43
N VAL A 40 28.34 -34.09 30.48
CA VAL A 40 27.25 -33.58 31.32
C VAL A 40 27.66 -33.69 32.79
N MET A 41 27.56 -32.58 33.53
CA MET A 41 27.66 -32.53 34.99
C MET A 41 26.56 -31.60 35.51
N PRO A 42 25.92 -31.91 36.66
CA PRO A 42 24.70 -31.22 37.08
C PRO A 42 24.94 -29.94 37.88
N GLY A 43 24.11 -28.93 37.59
CA GLY A 43 23.59 -27.89 38.47
C GLY A 43 24.46 -27.29 39.59
N GLU A 44 24.79 -26.00 39.44
CA GLU A 44 24.99 -25.09 40.57
C GLU A 44 24.28 -23.75 40.31
N ALA A 45 23.71 -23.13 41.35
CA ALA A 45 22.71 -22.06 41.21
C ALA A 45 23.31 -20.65 41.33
N VAL A 46 23.29 -19.87 40.24
CA VAL A 46 23.72 -18.47 40.23
C VAL A 46 22.52 -17.54 40.46
N ARG A 47 22.63 -16.65 41.45
CA ARG A 47 21.62 -15.62 41.74
C ARG A 47 21.70 -14.47 40.72
N PRO A 48 20.58 -13.96 40.17
CA PRO A 48 20.58 -12.73 39.40
C PRO A 48 20.82 -11.50 40.30
N SER A 49 21.51 -10.50 39.79
CA SER A 49 21.72 -9.20 40.43
C SER A 49 20.66 -8.17 40.04
N ASN A 50 20.50 -7.12 40.85
CA ASN A 50 19.38 -6.20 40.77
C ASN A 50 19.37 -5.31 39.51
N GLY A 51 18.18 -5.12 38.92
CA GLY A 51 17.82 -4.02 38.03
C GLY A 51 16.50 -3.37 38.51
N PRO A 52 16.27 -2.06 38.30
CA PRO A 52 15.22 -1.34 39.02
C PRO A 52 13.82 -1.35 38.37
N THR A 53 12.82 -1.62 39.22
CA THR A 53 11.50 -0.97 39.34
C THR A 53 10.78 -0.46 38.07
N VAL A 54 9.64 -1.10 37.76
CA VAL A 54 8.51 -0.48 37.05
C VAL A 54 7.24 -0.66 37.91
N PHE A 55 6.35 0.33 37.93
CA PHE A 55 5.14 0.33 38.74
C PHE A 55 4.09 -0.70 38.27
N SER A 56 3.41 -1.33 39.23
CA SER A 56 2.16 -2.05 39.01
C SER A 56 1.09 -1.57 39.99
N VAL A 57 -0.09 -1.20 39.50
CA VAL A 57 -1.27 -0.88 40.33
C VAL A 57 -2.20 -2.10 40.35
N ARG A 58 -2.82 -2.37 41.49
CA ARG A 58 -3.69 -3.54 41.71
C ARG A 58 -5.03 -3.42 41.00
N ALA A 59 -5.61 -4.57 40.69
CA ALA A 59 -7.05 -4.79 40.77
C ALA A 59 -7.26 -6.02 41.68
N ASP A 60 -8.02 -5.87 42.76
CA ASP A 60 -8.28 -6.93 43.73
C ASP A 60 -9.53 -7.73 43.34
N ALA A 61 -9.57 -9.03 43.71
CA ALA A 61 -10.75 -9.88 43.57
C ALA A 61 -10.84 -10.82 44.79
N ASN A 62 -11.73 -10.50 45.74
CA ASN A 62 -12.08 -11.37 46.87
C ASN A 62 -13.23 -12.32 46.51
N ALA A 63 -13.36 -13.41 47.27
CA ALA A 63 -14.39 -14.43 47.11
C ALA A 63 -15.05 -14.79 48.45
N GLU A 64 -16.35 -15.14 48.40
CA GLU A 64 -17.18 -15.87 49.38
C GLU A 64 -18.44 -16.32 48.58
N ALA A 65 -18.97 -17.55 48.59
CA ALA A 65 -19.24 -18.56 49.63
C ALA A 65 -20.51 -18.25 50.47
N ALA A 66 -21.49 -19.15 50.67
CA ALA A 66 -21.77 -20.46 50.06
C ALA A 66 -23.22 -20.53 49.47
N VAL A 67 -24.20 -21.40 49.75
CA VAL A 67 -24.47 -22.51 50.72
C VAL A 67 -25.27 -23.63 50.00
N SER A 68 -25.44 -24.81 50.60
CA SER A 68 -26.11 -26.01 50.05
C SER A 68 -27.63 -26.08 50.22
N ASP A 69 -28.29 -26.93 49.42
CA ASP A 69 -29.28 -27.91 49.94
C ASP A 69 -29.27 -29.23 49.13
N ARG A 70 -29.82 -30.34 49.65
CA ARG A 70 -29.56 -31.71 49.12
C ARG A 70 -30.59 -32.80 49.51
N ALA A 71 -31.36 -33.31 48.53
CA ALA A 71 -32.01 -34.64 48.51
C ALA A 71 -32.78 -34.88 47.17
N ASP A 72 -33.11 -36.09 46.70
CA ASP A 72 -32.41 -37.39 46.69
C ASP A 72 -33.12 -38.37 45.69
N LEU A 73 -32.47 -39.48 45.32
CA LEU A 73 -32.98 -40.70 44.63
C LEU A 73 -33.46 -40.62 43.16
N GLY A 74 -33.01 -41.61 42.34
CA GLY A 74 -33.59 -41.90 41.02
C GLY A 74 -32.67 -42.58 39.99
N GLU A 75 -32.27 -43.85 40.19
CA GLU A 75 -31.52 -44.62 39.17
C GLU A 75 -32.41 -45.20 38.06
N ALA A 76 -31.98 -45.08 36.81
CA ALA A 76 -32.41 -45.95 35.70
C ALA A 76 -31.37 -45.97 34.55
N ARG A 77 -31.08 -47.16 34.00
CA ARG A 77 -30.46 -47.35 32.67
C ARG A 77 -31.55 -47.48 31.61
N PRO A 78 -31.22 -47.31 30.31
CA PRO A 78 -31.52 -48.42 29.40
C PRO A 78 -30.46 -48.68 28.30
N ASP A 79 -30.67 -49.82 27.64
CA ASP A 79 -29.78 -50.53 26.72
C ASP A 79 -29.70 -49.99 25.27
N ASN A 80 -28.46 -49.90 24.76
CA ASN A 80 -27.92 -50.68 23.63
C ASN A 80 -28.83 -51.06 22.42
N HIS A 81 -28.63 -50.44 21.24
CA HIS A 81 -28.79 -51.00 19.86
C HIS A 81 -28.44 -49.94 18.78
N PRO A 82 -28.12 -50.30 17.51
CA PRO A 82 -27.15 -51.29 17.04
C PRO A 82 -26.10 -50.67 16.06
N ALA A 83 -25.17 -51.46 15.54
CA ALA A 83 -24.18 -51.00 14.55
C ALA A 83 -24.72 -50.96 13.10
N ALA A 84 -24.15 -50.07 12.28
CA ALA A 84 -24.34 -49.98 10.82
C ALA A 84 -22.99 -50.22 10.10
N PRO A 85 -22.97 -50.71 8.84
CA PRO A 85 -21.76 -51.26 8.24
C PRO A 85 -20.78 -50.21 7.73
N GLY A 86 -19.49 -50.55 7.75
CA GLY A 86 -18.43 -49.69 7.24
C GLY A 86 -18.42 -49.61 5.72
N GLY A 87 -18.36 -48.39 5.19
CA GLY A 87 -17.75 -48.12 3.88
C GLY A 87 -16.29 -47.76 4.10
N THR A 88 -15.38 -48.38 3.36
CA THR A 88 -13.97 -47.97 3.33
C THR A 88 -13.87 -46.65 2.56
N ALA A 89 -13.66 -45.54 3.28
CA ALA A 89 -13.07 -44.37 2.66
C ALA A 89 -11.61 -44.69 2.30
N ASP A 90 -11.16 -44.27 1.12
CA ASP A 90 -9.73 -44.17 0.85
C ASP A 90 -9.19 -42.98 1.67
N ASP A 91 -8.66 -43.28 2.86
CA ASP A 91 -7.89 -42.34 3.66
C ASP A 91 -6.54 -42.07 2.96
N ALA A 92 -6.59 -41.25 1.91
CA ALA A 92 -5.41 -40.74 1.24
C ALA A 92 -4.66 -39.79 2.19
N GLU A 93 -3.68 -40.34 2.93
CA GLU A 93 -2.87 -39.59 3.89
C GLU A 93 -2.33 -38.30 3.26
N GLU A 94 -2.79 -37.14 3.77
CA GLU A 94 -2.38 -35.84 3.27
C GLU A 94 -0.92 -35.58 3.68
N VAL A 95 0.01 -35.92 2.77
CA VAL A 95 1.45 -35.96 3.05
C VAL A 95 1.92 -34.61 3.57
N SER A 96 2.34 -34.58 4.84
CA SER A 96 2.83 -33.38 5.51
C SER A 96 3.82 -32.61 4.64
N PRO A 97 3.62 -31.29 4.40
CA PRO A 97 4.51 -30.51 3.54
C PRO A 97 5.99 -30.59 3.93
N VAL A 98 6.28 -30.74 5.23
CA VAL A 98 7.64 -30.94 5.75
C VAL A 98 8.19 -32.31 5.36
N ALA A 99 7.38 -33.38 5.39
CA ALA A 99 7.81 -34.71 4.95
C ALA A 99 8.13 -34.73 3.45
N ALA A 100 7.24 -34.17 2.62
CA ALA A 100 7.47 -34.02 1.18
C ALA A 100 8.71 -33.15 0.87
N PHE A 101 8.96 -32.11 1.66
CA PHE A 101 10.20 -31.33 1.58
C PHE A 101 11.45 -32.17 1.91
N ILE A 102 11.44 -32.93 3.01
CA ILE A 102 12.58 -33.76 3.44
C ILE A 102 12.87 -34.86 2.40
N GLU A 103 11.84 -35.51 1.87
CA GLU A 103 11.99 -36.56 0.85
C GLU A 103 12.64 -35.98 -0.42
N ALA A 104 12.15 -34.83 -0.90
CA ALA A 104 12.70 -34.15 -2.07
C ALA A 104 14.07 -33.47 -1.83
N LEU A 105 14.42 -33.15 -0.58
CA LEU A 105 15.76 -32.73 -0.14
C LEU A 105 16.74 -33.91 -0.27
N CYS A 106 16.41 -35.06 0.32
CA CYS A 106 17.24 -36.26 0.26
C CYS A 106 17.42 -36.77 -1.18
N ARG A 107 16.35 -36.75 -1.99
CA ARG A 107 16.36 -37.22 -3.40
C ARG A 107 17.30 -36.43 -4.33
N ARG A 108 17.73 -35.22 -3.94
CA ARG A 108 18.63 -34.34 -4.73
C ARG A 108 19.85 -33.85 -3.94
N MET A 109 20.19 -34.52 -2.84
CA MET A 109 21.27 -34.08 -1.95
C MET A 109 22.65 -34.13 -2.65
N PRO A 110 23.51 -33.10 -2.51
CA PRO A 110 24.82 -33.10 -3.18
C PRO A 110 25.78 -34.16 -2.64
N ALA A 111 26.67 -34.63 -3.51
CA ALA A 111 27.58 -35.74 -3.26
C ALA A 111 28.61 -35.44 -2.14
N GLY A 112 28.28 -35.82 -0.91
CA GLY A 112 29.11 -35.58 0.26
C GLY A 112 28.38 -34.98 1.46
N TYR A 113 27.08 -34.75 1.34
CA TYR A 113 26.23 -34.35 2.46
C TYR A 113 25.16 -35.42 2.71
N VAL A 114 24.68 -35.50 3.95
CA VAL A 114 23.62 -36.42 4.36
C VAL A 114 22.65 -35.66 5.28
N TYR A 115 21.35 -35.88 5.15
CA TYR A 115 20.38 -35.43 6.14
C TYR A 115 20.38 -36.40 7.32
N ASN A 116 20.63 -35.88 8.52
CA ASN A 116 20.62 -36.64 9.76
C ASN A 116 19.36 -36.31 10.57
N GLU A 117 18.37 -37.20 10.53
CA GLU A 117 17.08 -37.08 11.24
C GLU A 117 17.25 -36.83 12.74
N ARG A 118 18.21 -37.53 13.39
CA ARG A 118 18.44 -37.43 14.84
C ARG A 118 18.90 -36.04 15.28
N PHE A 119 19.61 -35.31 14.41
CA PHE A 119 20.01 -33.93 14.66
C PHE A 119 19.11 -32.90 13.98
N ASN A 120 18.15 -33.35 13.15
CA ASN A 120 17.38 -32.53 12.21
C ASN A 120 18.28 -31.55 11.42
N ALA A 121 19.38 -32.08 10.86
CA ALA A 121 20.46 -31.27 10.30
C ALA A 121 21.11 -31.91 9.07
N ILE A 122 21.66 -31.07 8.20
CA ILE A 122 22.60 -31.48 7.15
C ILE A 122 23.97 -31.71 7.81
N VAL A 123 24.57 -32.88 7.57
CA VAL A 123 25.96 -33.20 7.94
C VAL A 123 26.82 -33.38 6.68
N ASP A 124 28.13 -33.20 6.81
CA ASP A 124 29.12 -33.55 5.78
C ASP A 124 29.59 -35.02 5.85
N ARG A 125 30.61 -35.36 5.04
CA ARG A 125 31.26 -36.68 4.97
C ARG A 125 31.91 -37.14 6.28
N GLU A 126 32.23 -36.21 7.18
CA GLU A 126 32.86 -36.47 8.47
C GLU A 126 31.82 -36.57 9.60
N GLY A 127 30.54 -36.32 9.29
CA GLY A 127 29.42 -36.31 10.22
C GLY A 127 29.26 -34.97 10.96
N CYS A 128 30.00 -33.93 10.57
CA CYS A 128 29.91 -32.61 11.21
C CYS A 128 28.63 -31.87 10.74
N PRO A 129 27.79 -31.37 11.66
CA PRO A 129 26.56 -30.67 11.30
C PRO A 129 26.83 -29.24 10.78
N ILE A 130 26.11 -28.86 9.73
CA ILE A 130 26.29 -27.59 9.01
C ILE A 130 25.16 -26.61 9.32
N CYS A 131 23.93 -27.01 8.99
CA CYS A 131 22.71 -26.24 9.15
C CYS A 131 21.49 -27.16 9.29
N GLY A 132 20.32 -26.59 9.60
CA GLY A 132 19.03 -27.28 9.54
C GLY A 132 18.66 -27.71 8.11
N PRO A 133 17.52 -28.38 7.91
CA PRO A 133 17.15 -28.96 6.62
C PRO A 133 16.94 -27.86 5.58
N LEU A 134 17.82 -27.78 4.58
CA LEU A 134 17.83 -26.74 3.55
C LEU A 134 18.12 -27.36 2.19
N ARG A 135 17.33 -27.02 1.17
CA ARG A 135 17.54 -27.42 -0.24
C ARG A 135 17.66 -26.20 -1.14
N VAL A 136 18.41 -26.33 -2.23
CA VAL A 136 18.34 -25.36 -3.35
C VAL A 136 17.23 -25.79 -4.29
N VAL A 137 16.28 -24.88 -4.54
CA VAL A 137 15.14 -25.10 -5.44
C VAL A 137 15.55 -24.78 -6.88
N SER A 138 16.25 -23.66 -7.07
CA SER A 138 16.73 -23.19 -8.37
C SER A 138 17.86 -22.18 -8.22
N PHE A 139 18.59 -21.93 -9.31
CA PHE A 139 19.58 -20.84 -9.40
C PHE A 139 19.08 -19.72 -10.32
N PRO A 140 18.28 -18.75 -9.81
CA PRO A 140 17.71 -17.70 -10.62
C PRO A 140 18.75 -16.69 -11.15
N ARG A 141 18.62 -16.31 -12.42
CA ARG A 141 19.41 -15.28 -13.11
C ARG A 141 18.52 -14.32 -13.89
N ARG A 142 19.00 -13.12 -14.20
CA ARG A 142 18.27 -12.15 -15.03
C ARG A 142 18.35 -12.50 -16.53
N LEU A 143 17.47 -11.88 -17.32
CA LEU A 143 17.43 -12.00 -18.79
C LEU A 143 18.76 -11.57 -19.46
N ASP A 144 19.44 -10.55 -18.90
CA ASP A 144 20.77 -10.08 -19.35
C ASP A 144 21.92 -11.07 -19.00
N GLY A 145 21.62 -12.23 -18.44
CA GLY A 145 22.59 -13.22 -17.99
C GLY A 145 23.33 -12.85 -16.71
N SER A 146 22.97 -11.74 -16.04
CA SER A 146 23.58 -11.28 -14.79
C SER A 146 22.75 -11.67 -13.55
N GLY A 147 23.19 -11.21 -12.38
CA GLY A 147 22.35 -11.24 -11.17
C GLY A 147 22.09 -12.63 -10.59
N TYR A 148 22.97 -13.61 -10.83
CA TYR A 148 22.84 -14.96 -10.29
C TYR A 148 22.56 -14.98 -8.77
N ALA A 149 21.65 -15.87 -8.39
CA ALA A 149 21.21 -16.10 -7.02
C ALA A 149 20.93 -17.59 -6.79
N ALA A 150 20.80 -17.98 -5.53
CA ALA A 150 20.28 -19.28 -5.11
C ALA A 150 18.91 -19.05 -4.44
N ALA A 151 17.87 -19.72 -4.95
CA ALA A 151 16.57 -19.80 -4.30
C ALA A 151 16.56 -21.05 -3.41
N VAL A 152 16.38 -20.86 -2.11
CA VAL A 152 16.44 -21.92 -1.10
C VAL A 152 15.12 -22.06 -0.35
N GLU A 153 14.80 -23.31 -0.01
CA GLU A 153 13.73 -23.67 0.91
C GLU A 153 14.35 -24.40 2.10
N PHE A 154 13.84 -24.13 3.30
CA PHE A 154 14.33 -24.77 4.52
C PHE A 154 13.25 -24.90 5.59
N VAL A 155 13.45 -25.82 6.53
CA VAL A 155 12.64 -25.94 7.74
C VAL A 155 13.20 -25.01 8.82
N ALA A 156 12.36 -24.11 9.31
CA ALA A 156 12.68 -23.22 10.42
C ALA A 156 12.51 -23.94 11.78
N ARG A 157 13.07 -23.35 12.85
CA ARG A 157 13.00 -23.91 14.22
C ARG A 157 11.58 -24.07 14.79
N ASP A 158 10.59 -23.40 14.23
CA ASP A 158 9.16 -23.57 14.57
C ASP A 158 8.45 -24.66 13.74
N GLY A 159 9.21 -25.41 12.92
CA GLY A 159 8.70 -26.46 12.03
C GLY A 159 8.14 -25.94 10.71
N ARG A 160 8.03 -24.63 10.49
CA ARG A 160 7.47 -24.08 9.25
C ARG A 160 8.48 -24.14 8.11
N LEU A 161 7.99 -24.40 6.90
CA LEU A 161 8.77 -24.20 5.68
C LEU A 161 8.93 -22.70 5.39
N GLN A 162 10.16 -22.29 5.11
CA GLN A 162 10.52 -20.92 4.77
C GLN A 162 11.20 -20.90 3.40
N LYS A 163 11.03 -19.80 2.67
CA LYS A 163 11.67 -19.55 1.37
C LYS A 163 12.56 -18.31 1.46
N ALA A 164 13.74 -18.37 0.86
CA ALA A 164 14.63 -17.22 0.76
C ALA A 164 15.41 -17.25 -0.57
N THR A 165 15.77 -16.06 -1.07
CA THR A 165 16.63 -15.94 -2.25
C THR A 165 17.85 -15.09 -1.91
N ILE A 166 19.02 -15.62 -2.23
CA ILE A 166 20.34 -15.11 -1.85
C ILE A 166 21.12 -14.80 -3.13
N ALA A 167 21.64 -13.58 -3.32
CA ALA A 167 22.51 -13.33 -4.47
C ALA A 167 23.82 -14.12 -4.32
N GLN A 168 24.35 -14.72 -5.38
CA GLN A 168 25.59 -15.51 -5.28
C GLN A 168 26.78 -14.65 -4.79
N ALA A 169 26.79 -13.36 -5.11
CA ALA A 169 27.76 -12.41 -4.57
C ALA A 169 27.71 -12.30 -3.03
N ASP A 170 26.52 -12.42 -2.42
CA ASP A 170 26.35 -12.35 -0.96
C ASP A 170 26.80 -13.64 -0.24
N LEU A 171 26.90 -14.78 -0.95
CA LEU A 171 27.43 -16.03 -0.37
C LEU A 171 28.90 -15.91 0.07
N THR A 172 29.60 -14.86 -0.37
CA THR A 172 30.97 -14.52 0.08
C THR A 172 31.02 -13.81 1.44
N ARG A 173 29.86 -13.55 2.09
CA ARG A 173 29.72 -12.70 3.29
C ARG A 173 28.75 -13.28 4.32
N ASP A 174 29.10 -13.32 5.61
CA ASP A 174 28.24 -13.82 6.69
C ASP A 174 26.81 -13.22 6.76
N ALA A 175 26.58 -12.05 6.14
CA ALA A 175 25.28 -11.40 6.06
C ALA A 175 24.15 -12.29 5.49
N PHE A 176 24.44 -13.19 4.53
CA PHE A 176 23.40 -14.10 4.02
C PHE A 176 22.95 -15.09 5.10
N LEU A 177 23.88 -15.64 5.88
CA LEU A 177 23.59 -16.62 6.90
C LEU A 177 22.86 -15.97 8.08
N SER A 178 23.22 -14.74 8.46
CA SER A 178 22.46 -13.95 9.43
C SER A 178 21.00 -13.76 9.00
N ARG A 179 20.74 -13.49 7.71
CA ARG A 179 19.36 -13.39 7.17
C ARG A 179 18.60 -14.74 7.22
N LEU A 180 19.27 -15.86 6.99
CA LEU A 180 18.64 -17.19 7.11
C LEU A 180 18.33 -17.54 8.58
N ILE A 181 19.20 -17.18 9.53
CA ILE A 181 18.96 -17.37 10.97
C ILE A 181 17.79 -16.51 11.45
N ASP A 182 17.67 -15.26 10.98
CA ASP A 182 16.53 -14.36 11.25
C ASP A 182 15.20 -14.90 10.70
N LEU A 183 15.27 -15.72 9.64
CA LEU A 183 14.14 -16.51 9.12
C LEU A 183 14.03 -17.90 9.77
N GLY A 184 14.76 -18.17 10.86
CA GLY A 184 14.61 -19.36 11.68
C GLY A 184 15.49 -20.56 11.31
N LEU A 185 16.44 -20.47 10.38
CA LEU A 185 17.36 -21.57 10.08
C LEU A 185 18.20 -21.98 11.30
N ALA A 186 18.36 -23.28 11.52
CA ALA A 186 19.34 -23.80 12.48
C ALA A 186 20.76 -23.70 11.90
N ARG A 187 21.72 -23.17 12.68
CA ARG A 187 23.13 -23.04 12.30
C ARG A 187 23.99 -23.88 13.23
N TYR A 188 24.89 -24.66 12.64
CA TYR A 188 25.88 -25.46 13.38
C TYR A 188 27.33 -25.13 12.95
N ALA A 189 27.55 -24.76 11.69
CA ALA A 189 28.87 -24.38 11.14
C ALA A 189 29.01 -22.87 10.83
N SER A 190 30.10 -22.49 10.14
CA SER A 190 30.37 -21.12 9.66
C SER A 190 29.65 -20.80 8.34
N ALA A 191 29.62 -19.52 7.95
CA ALA A 191 29.04 -19.10 6.67
C ALA A 191 29.73 -19.77 5.46
N VAL A 192 31.03 -20.07 5.55
CA VAL A 192 31.78 -20.76 4.49
C VAL A 192 31.20 -22.16 4.21
N PHE A 193 30.96 -22.96 5.24
CA PHE A 193 30.41 -24.32 5.06
C PHE A 193 28.95 -24.30 4.56
N VAL A 194 28.13 -23.35 5.01
CA VAL A 194 26.76 -23.18 4.49
C VAL A 194 26.77 -22.72 3.03
N ALA A 195 27.68 -21.81 2.65
CA ALA A 195 27.84 -21.36 1.27
C ALA A 195 28.36 -22.48 0.35
N GLN A 196 29.33 -23.27 0.81
CA GLN A 196 29.81 -24.47 0.11
C GLN A 196 28.69 -25.47 -0.10
N TYR A 197 27.90 -25.78 0.94
CA TYR A 197 26.75 -26.67 0.83
C TYR A 197 25.72 -26.16 -0.20
N ILE A 198 25.37 -24.86 -0.17
CA ILE A 198 24.45 -24.25 -1.15
C ILE A 198 25.03 -24.33 -2.57
N MET A 199 26.32 -24.05 -2.77
CA MET A 199 26.96 -24.06 -4.08
C MET A 199 27.27 -25.46 -4.63
N ALA A 200 27.21 -26.51 -3.80
CA ALA A 200 27.40 -27.89 -4.24
C ALA A 200 26.18 -28.49 -4.97
N TRP A 201 25.03 -27.81 -5.01
CA TRP A 201 23.83 -28.29 -5.69
C TRP A 201 23.99 -28.28 -7.22
N GLU A 202 24.19 -29.45 -7.82
CA GLU A 202 24.30 -29.65 -9.27
C GLU A 202 23.00 -30.21 -9.87
N GLY A 203 22.85 -30.12 -11.21
CA GLY A 203 21.68 -30.66 -11.94
C GLY A 203 20.34 -29.96 -11.63
N ILE A 204 20.39 -28.80 -10.98
CA ILE A 204 19.20 -28.05 -10.56
C ILE A 204 18.68 -27.18 -11.72
N ALA A 205 17.35 -27.07 -11.81
CA ALA A 205 16.68 -26.32 -12.85
C ALA A 205 17.04 -24.82 -12.83
N TYR A 206 17.24 -24.26 -14.02
CA TYR A 206 17.32 -22.82 -14.19
C TYR A 206 15.98 -22.15 -13.91
N SER A 207 16.05 -20.91 -13.45
CA SER A 207 14.90 -20.05 -13.18
C SER A 207 15.25 -18.62 -13.56
N TRP A 208 14.23 -17.79 -13.76
CA TRP A 208 14.43 -16.37 -14.01
C TRP A 208 14.40 -15.57 -12.71
N ARG A 209 15.14 -14.47 -12.66
CA ARG A 209 15.17 -13.50 -11.57
C ARG A 209 14.48 -12.22 -12.01
N THR A 210 13.55 -11.74 -11.19
CA THR A 210 13.13 -10.33 -11.19
C THR A 210 13.45 -9.67 -9.85
N ASP A 211 13.79 -8.39 -9.87
CA ASP A 211 14.03 -7.54 -8.70
C ASP A 211 12.82 -6.60 -8.41
N ARG A 212 11.69 -6.84 -9.09
CA ARG A 212 10.44 -6.06 -9.04
C ARG A 212 9.22 -6.97 -9.29
N SER A 213 8.04 -6.55 -8.84
CA SER A 213 6.77 -7.19 -9.18
C SER A 213 6.34 -6.91 -10.64
N GLY A 214 5.15 -7.37 -11.00
CA GLY A 214 4.47 -7.05 -12.26
C GLY A 214 4.77 -8.02 -13.39
N TRP A 215 4.59 -7.55 -14.63
CA TRP A 215 4.70 -8.37 -15.82
C TRP A 215 6.15 -8.73 -16.15
N PHE A 216 6.53 -9.96 -15.85
CA PHE A 216 7.73 -10.59 -16.37
C PHE A 216 7.45 -11.14 -17.79
N GLN A 217 8.44 -11.02 -18.68
CA GLN A 217 8.43 -11.64 -20.00
C GLN A 217 9.67 -12.52 -20.14
N ASP A 218 9.48 -13.78 -20.54
CA ASP A 218 10.57 -14.71 -20.81
C ASP A 218 11.16 -14.52 -22.22
N PRO A 219 12.33 -15.12 -22.55
CA PRO A 219 12.97 -14.96 -23.87
C PRO A 219 12.18 -15.55 -25.04
N ASP A 220 11.25 -16.47 -24.77
CA ASP A 220 10.39 -17.08 -25.78
C ASP A 220 9.13 -16.23 -26.05
N GLY A 221 8.99 -15.11 -25.33
CA GLY A 221 7.94 -14.11 -25.46
C GLY A 221 6.80 -14.25 -24.45
N GLY A 222 6.78 -15.34 -23.68
CA GLY A 222 5.73 -15.67 -22.72
C GLY A 222 5.63 -14.65 -21.59
N LEU A 223 4.40 -14.28 -21.23
CA LEU A 223 4.11 -13.32 -20.15
C LEU A 223 3.65 -14.06 -18.89
N SER A 224 4.14 -13.61 -17.73
CA SER A 224 3.73 -14.09 -16.42
C SER A 224 3.71 -12.93 -15.43
N PHE A 225 2.70 -12.89 -14.55
CA PHE A 225 2.55 -11.82 -13.57
C PHE A 225 3.15 -12.21 -12.23
N VAL A 226 4.14 -11.45 -11.75
CA VAL A 226 4.84 -11.69 -10.48
C VAL A 226 4.29 -10.75 -9.39
N ARG A 227 3.56 -11.29 -8.42
CA ARG A 227 3.06 -10.52 -7.28
C ARG A 227 4.18 -10.11 -6.32
N ALA A 228 3.91 -9.08 -5.51
CA ALA A 228 4.85 -8.53 -4.53
C ALA A 228 5.16 -9.47 -3.33
N ASP A 229 4.44 -10.57 -3.19
CA ASP A 229 4.74 -11.67 -2.26
C ASP A 229 5.63 -12.77 -2.88
N GLY A 230 5.87 -12.72 -4.20
CA GLY A 230 6.62 -13.70 -4.96
C GLY A 230 5.79 -14.83 -5.57
N ILE A 231 4.46 -14.80 -5.47
CA ILE A 231 3.57 -15.70 -6.23
C ILE A 231 3.57 -15.28 -7.70
N VAL A 232 3.60 -16.26 -8.60
CA VAL A 232 3.64 -16.03 -10.05
C VAL A 232 2.41 -16.66 -10.70
N HIS A 233 1.67 -15.85 -11.45
CA HIS A 233 0.54 -16.28 -12.27
C HIS A 233 1.03 -16.48 -13.72
N HIS A 234 0.79 -17.66 -14.29
CA HIS A 234 1.32 -18.08 -15.59
C HIS A 234 0.19 -18.33 -16.60
N GLY A 235 0.25 -17.73 -17.79
CA GLY A 235 -0.76 -17.95 -18.83
C GLY A 235 -0.66 -19.31 -19.53
N HIS A 236 0.51 -19.95 -19.51
CA HIS A 236 0.76 -21.23 -20.17
C HIS A 236 1.46 -22.21 -19.21
N PRO A 237 0.82 -23.30 -18.76
CA PRO A 237 1.30 -24.14 -17.64
C PRO A 237 2.40 -25.15 -18.00
N HIS A 238 2.95 -25.14 -19.22
CA HIS A 238 3.75 -26.26 -19.75
C HIS A 238 5.16 -25.96 -20.28
N ALA A 239 5.65 -24.72 -20.27
CA ALA A 239 6.97 -24.40 -20.85
C ALA A 239 7.83 -23.39 -20.07
N ALA A 240 7.23 -22.41 -19.38
CA ALA A 240 7.98 -21.33 -18.75
C ALA A 240 8.89 -21.82 -17.61
N ALA A 241 10.18 -21.47 -17.67
CA ALA A 241 11.08 -21.65 -16.53
C ALA A 241 10.62 -20.77 -15.35
N PRO A 242 10.58 -21.28 -14.11
CA PRO A 242 9.95 -20.59 -12.98
C PRO A 242 10.62 -19.24 -12.71
N VAL A 243 9.83 -18.24 -12.32
CA VAL A 243 10.30 -16.88 -12.03
C VAL A 243 10.41 -16.68 -10.51
N VAL A 244 11.50 -16.09 -10.05
CA VAL A 244 11.79 -15.82 -8.64
C VAL A 244 11.90 -14.32 -8.41
N LEU A 245 11.00 -13.78 -7.58
CA LEU A 245 11.12 -12.42 -7.07
C LEU A 245 12.27 -12.31 -6.06
N THR A 246 13.02 -11.22 -6.15
CA THR A 246 14.17 -10.93 -5.29
C THR A 246 14.15 -9.48 -4.82
N GLY A 247 14.86 -9.19 -3.71
CA GLY A 247 15.00 -7.85 -3.14
C GLY A 247 14.18 -7.59 -1.88
N PHE A 248 12.91 -8.03 -1.84
CA PHE A 248 11.96 -7.65 -0.79
C PHE A 248 11.42 -8.85 0.02
N ARG A 249 10.65 -8.58 1.09
CA ARG A 249 10.26 -9.59 2.11
C ARG A 249 8.76 -9.91 1.97
N PRO A 250 8.34 -11.17 1.75
CA PRO A 250 6.91 -11.56 1.69
C PRO A 250 6.14 -11.48 3.04
N ALA A 251 6.64 -10.71 4.00
CA ALA A 251 6.09 -10.65 5.35
C ALA A 251 4.76 -9.86 5.35
N GLY A 252 3.70 -10.46 5.91
CA GLY A 252 2.37 -9.80 6.02
C GLY A 252 1.52 -9.79 4.74
N ARG A 253 1.83 -10.64 3.75
CA ARG A 253 1.06 -10.76 2.49
C ARG A 253 0.31 -12.08 2.33
N GLN A 254 0.05 -12.82 3.42
CA GLN A 254 -0.80 -14.00 3.35
C GLN A 254 -2.28 -13.61 3.33
N ALA A 255 -3.04 -14.17 2.39
CA ALA A 255 -4.47 -13.97 2.33
C ALA A 255 -5.15 -14.62 3.54
N THR A 256 -6.16 -13.94 4.10
CA THR A 256 -6.94 -14.42 5.25
C THR A 256 -8.39 -14.56 4.82
N GLY A 257 -9.10 -15.62 5.25
CA GLY A 257 -10.47 -15.90 4.83
C GLY A 257 -10.55 -16.45 3.40
N MET A 258 -11.60 -16.10 2.65
CA MET A 258 -11.86 -16.59 1.29
C MET A 258 -12.47 -15.49 0.40
N LEU A 259 -12.41 -15.66 -0.93
CA LEU A 259 -12.95 -14.71 -1.91
C LEU A 259 -14.44 -14.41 -1.70
N GLU A 260 -15.26 -15.44 -1.52
CA GLU A 260 -16.71 -15.34 -1.31
C GLU A 260 -17.06 -14.48 -0.07
N GLY A 261 -16.28 -14.62 1.01
CA GLY A 261 -16.40 -13.79 2.21
C GLY A 261 -15.95 -12.34 1.96
N TRP A 262 -14.93 -12.12 1.12
CA TRP A 262 -14.55 -10.77 0.69
C TRP A 262 -15.66 -10.14 -0.17
N GLN A 263 -16.26 -10.89 -1.09
CA GLN A 263 -17.36 -10.41 -1.92
C GLN A 263 -18.57 -10.02 -1.04
N HIS A 264 -19.04 -10.94 -0.19
CA HIS A 264 -20.24 -10.74 0.62
C HIS A 264 -20.05 -9.67 1.72
N GLU A 265 -18.90 -9.65 2.41
CA GLU A 265 -18.70 -8.79 3.57
C GLU A 265 -17.86 -7.53 3.31
N VAL A 266 -17.14 -7.42 2.18
CA VAL A 266 -16.34 -6.23 1.83
C VAL A 266 -16.89 -5.55 0.58
N ALA A 267 -17.08 -6.28 -0.52
CA ALA A 267 -17.52 -5.68 -1.79
C ALA A 267 -18.98 -5.20 -1.75
N THR A 268 -19.89 -5.91 -1.06
CA THR A 268 -21.29 -5.48 -0.91
C THR A 268 -21.39 -4.12 -0.19
N MET A 269 -20.60 -3.87 0.86
CA MET A 269 -20.58 -2.57 1.58
C MET A 269 -19.99 -1.42 0.75
N ALA A 270 -19.26 -1.71 -0.33
CA ALA A 270 -18.80 -0.68 -1.26
C ALA A 270 -19.87 -0.26 -2.29
N ALA A 271 -20.90 -1.07 -2.53
CA ALA A 271 -21.99 -0.71 -3.46
C ALA A 271 -22.66 0.61 -3.02
N GLY A 272 -23.04 1.46 -3.99
CA GLY A 272 -23.56 2.81 -3.75
C GLY A 272 -22.53 3.84 -3.28
N ASN A 273 -21.35 3.42 -2.81
CA ASN A 273 -20.28 4.31 -2.33
C ASN A 273 -19.20 4.49 -3.41
N HIS A 274 -19.39 5.45 -4.31
CA HIS A 274 -18.54 5.68 -5.50
C HIS A 274 -17.03 5.70 -5.21
N ALA A 275 -16.61 6.33 -4.12
CA ALA A 275 -15.21 6.41 -3.73
C ALA A 275 -14.62 5.06 -3.27
N LEU A 276 -15.44 4.18 -2.69
CA LEU A 276 -15.05 2.82 -2.30
C LEU A 276 -14.97 1.88 -3.51
N ILE A 277 -15.96 1.96 -4.41
CA ILE A 277 -15.96 1.25 -5.70
C ILE A 277 -14.69 1.61 -6.49
N PHE A 278 -14.42 2.91 -6.66
CA PHE A 278 -13.25 3.39 -7.38
C PHE A 278 -11.94 2.89 -6.78
N ALA A 279 -11.82 2.82 -5.45
CA ALA A 279 -10.64 2.31 -4.77
C ALA A 279 -10.40 0.79 -4.99
N ILE A 280 -11.46 -0.01 -5.02
CA ILE A 280 -11.40 -1.43 -5.38
C ILE A 280 -10.96 -1.58 -6.84
N CYS A 281 -11.57 -0.83 -7.76
CA CYS A 281 -11.24 -0.86 -9.18
C CYS A 281 -9.79 -0.40 -9.44
N ALA A 282 -9.30 0.59 -8.68
CA ALA A 282 -7.93 1.07 -8.72
C ALA A 282 -6.90 0.04 -8.24
N ALA A 283 -7.27 -0.87 -7.34
CA ALA A 283 -6.41 -2.01 -6.98
C ALA A 283 -6.28 -3.03 -8.13
N LEU A 284 -7.26 -3.10 -9.03
CA LEU A 284 -7.28 -3.96 -10.23
C LEU A 284 -6.70 -3.32 -11.49
N GLY A 285 -6.56 -1.99 -11.54
CA GLY A 285 -6.01 -1.29 -12.71
C GLY A 285 -4.53 -1.58 -12.99
N GLY A 286 -3.76 -1.98 -11.96
CA GLY A 286 -2.31 -2.20 -12.05
C GLY A 286 -1.88 -3.16 -13.16
N PRO A 287 -2.38 -4.40 -13.20
CA PRO A 287 -2.06 -5.36 -14.26
C PRO A 287 -2.43 -4.92 -15.67
N LEU A 288 -3.42 -4.05 -15.84
CA LEU A 288 -3.85 -3.58 -17.16
C LEU A 288 -2.92 -2.50 -17.73
N LEU A 289 -2.12 -1.81 -16.90
CA LEU A 289 -1.25 -0.70 -17.32
C LEU A 289 -0.30 -1.10 -18.46
N ARG A 290 0.36 -2.26 -18.38
CA ARG A 290 1.26 -2.73 -19.45
C ARG A 290 0.52 -2.96 -20.76
N LEU A 291 -0.69 -3.51 -20.69
CA LEU A 291 -1.49 -3.93 -21.83
C LEU A 291 -2.09 -2.70 -22.54
N ALA A 292 -2.51 -1.69 -21.77
CA ALA A 292 -2.96 -0.39 -22.25
C ALA A 292 -1.83 0.57 -22.70
N GLY A 293 -0.57 0.25 -22.43
CA GLY A 293 0.58 1.13 -22.72
C GLY A 293 0.75 2.33 -21.76
N ILE A 294 0.02 2.36 -20.64
CA ILE A 294 -0.01 3.48 -19.68
C ILE A 294 1.12 3.32 -18.65
N GLU A 295 1.87 4.39 -18.37
CA GLU A 295 2.94 4.39 -17.36
C GLU A 295 2.41 4.48 -15.92
N THR A 296 2.00 5.67 -15.45
CA THR A 296 1.53 5.83 -14.06
C THR A 296 0.19 6.55 -14.02
N ALA A 297 -0.77 5.97 -13.31
CA ALA A 297 -2.08 6.53 -13.02
C ALA A 297 -2.22 6.72 -11.51
N GLY A 298 -2.09 7.96 -11.05
CA GLY A 298 -2.10 8.33 -9.64
C GLY A 298 -3.26 9.24 -9.28
N PHE A 299 -3.87 8.98 -8.13
CA PHE A 299 -5.01 9.71 -7.61
C PHE A 299 -4.75 10.07 -6.14
N ASN A 300 -4.80 11.36 -5.82
CA ASN A 300 -4.60 11.86 -4.46
C ASN A 300 -5.93 12.37 -3.89
N ILE A 301 -6.46 11.66 -2.91
CA ILE A 301 -7.69 11.99 -2.21
C ILE A 301 -7.38 13.02 -1.12
N PHE A 302 -7.77 14.28 -1.30
CA PHE A 302 -7.41 15.38 -0.39
C PHE A 302 -8.59 15.94 0.41
N GLY A 303 -8.36 16.38 1.65
CA GLY A 303 -9.38 17.08 2.44
C GLY A 303 -9.19 16.90 3.95
N PRO A 304 -10.14 17.36 4.80
CA PRO A 304 -10.03 17.30 6.25
C PRO A 304 -9.76 15.90 6.82
N SER A 305 -9.29 15.85 8.07
CA SER A 305 -9.18 14.61 8.84
C SER A 305 -10.56 13.95 9.06
N ALA A 306 -10.57 12.69 9.51
CA ALA A 306 -11.76 11.86 9.78
C ALA A 306 -12.73 11.59 8.59
N THR A 307 -12.50 12.15 7.39
CA THR A 307 -13.33 11.98 6.17
C THR A 307 -13.33 10.57 5.54
N GLY A 308 -12.69 9.56 6.16
CA GLY A 308 -12.64 8.19 5.67
C GLY A 308 -11.48 7.85 4.71
N LYS A 309 -10.58 8.79 4.39
CA LYS A 309 -9.53 8.60 3.37
C LYS A 309 -8.62 7.39 3.61
N SER A 310 -8.19 7.16 4.85
CA SER A 310 -7.35 6.00 5.20
C SER A 310 -8.11 4.66 5.06
N LEU A 311 -9.43 4.65 5.27
CA LEU A 311 -10.28 3.46 5.07
C LEU A 311 -10.33 3.09 3.58
N LEU A 312 -10.44 4.10 2.70
CA LEU A 312 -10.41 3.93 1.25
C LEU A 312 -9.08 3.29 0.79
N LEU A 313 -7.93 3.72 1.33
CA LEU A 313 -6.65 3.06 1.03
C LEU A 313 -6.56 1.63 1.58
N ARG A 314 -7.08 1.38 2.79
CA ARG A 314 -7.16 0.02 3.37
C ARG A 314 -8.00 -0.92 2.51
N LEU A 315 -9.12 -0.42 1.98
CA LEU A 315 -10.01 -1.17 1.08
C LEU A 315 -9.30 -1.59 -0.20
N ALA A 316 -8.59 -0.66 -0.86
CA ALA A 316 -7.80 -0.96 -2.05
C ALA A 316 -6.69 -2.00 -1.78
N ILE A 317 -6.00 -1.90 -0.64
CA ILE A 317 -4.99 -2.91 -0.24
C ILE A 317 -5.64 -4.28 0.00
N SER A 318 -6.83 -4.33 0.60
CA SER A 318 -7.51 -5.59 0.98
C SER A 318 -7.80 -6.51 -0.21
N ALA A 319 -7.85 -5.99 -1.44
CA ALA A 319 -7.97 -6.78 -2.66
C ALA A 319 -6.74 -7.70 -2.91
N ALA A 320 -5.55 -7.30 -2.43
CA ALA A 320 -4.25 -7.90 -2.77
C ALA A 320 -3.41 -8.37 -1.57
N GLY A 321 -3.69 -7.89 -0.35
CA GLY A 321 -2.95 -8.27 0.86
C GLY A 321 -3.58 -7.70 2.14
N ASP A 322 -2.86 -7.78 3.27
CA ASP A 322 -3.35 -7.29 4.56
C ASP A 322 -3.56 -5.76 4.55
N PRO A 323 -4.77 -5.23 4.82
CA PRO A 323 -5.01 -3.78 4.93
C PRO A 323 -4.16 -3.07 5.99
N ALA A 324 -3.59 -3.80 6.97
CA ALA A 324 -2.63 -3.23 7.93
C ALA A 324 -1.26 -2.90 7.31
N SER A 325 -0.96 -3.34 6.07
CA SER A 325 0.28 -2.99 5.36
C SER A 325 0.29 -1.57 4.78
N LEU A 326 -0.71 -0.73 5.11
CA LEU A 326 -0.82 0.65 4.63
C LEU A 326 0.40 1.49 5.04
N SER A 327 1.15 1.96 4.06
CA SER A 327 2.34 2.77 4.29
C SER A 327 1.98 4.25 4.52
N PRO A 328 2.47 4.90 5.58
CA PRO A 328 2.39 6.36 5.70
C PRO A 328 3.37 7.02 4.73
N TRP A 329 3.06 8.24 4.28
CA TRP A 329 3.90 9.03 3.39
C TRP A 329 5.34 9.24 3.90
N SER A 330 5.56 9.26 5.22
CA SER A 330 6.90 9.34 5.81
C SER A 330 7.82 8.16 5.44
N ALA A 331 7.27 6.99 5.12
CA ALA A 331 8.05 5.86 4.62
C ALA A 331 8.66 6.13 3.23
N ALA A 332 8.01 6.96 2.42
CA ALA A 332 8.45 7.29 1.07
C ALA A 332 9.73 8.16 1.04
N GLU A 333 10.07 8.89 2.12
CA GLU A 333 11.26 9.77 2.17
C GLU A 333 12.57 9.07 1.80
N THR A 334 12.67 7.77 2.11
CA THR A 334 13.82 6.91 1.75
C THR A 334 13.37 5.59 1.13
N GLY A 335 12.13 5.16 1.35
CA GLY A 335 11.56 3.92 0.85
C GLY A 335 10.97 3.97 -0.55
N LEU A 336 10.75 5.16 -1.15
CA LEU A 336 9.90 5.26 -2.36
C LEU A 336 10.36 4.34 -3.50
N HIS A 337 11.66 4.29 -3.85
CA HIS A 337 12.14 3.40 -4.92
C HIS A 337 11.86 1.91 -4.65
N ARG A 338 11.90 1.47 -3.39
CA ARG A 338 11.49 0.11 -3.00
C ARG A 338 9.99 -0.05 -3.21
N GLN A 339 9.20 0.87 -2.67
CA GLN A 339 7.74 0.83 -2.78
C GLN A 339 7.27 0.88 -4.23
N SER A 340 7.95 1.63 -5.11
CA SER A 340 7.72 1.62 -6.56
C SER A 340 7.99 0.26 -7.20
N ALA A 341 9.09 -0.41 -6.82
CA ALA A 341 9.46 -1.73 -7.36
C ALA A 341 8.62 -2.89 -6.81
N GLU A 342 8.04 -2.73 -5.61
CA GLU A 342 7.04 -3.63 -5.04
C GLU A 342 5.63 -3.39 -5.62
N ALA A 343 5.36 -2.21 -6.19
CA ALA A 343 4.09 -1.82 -6.81
C ALA A 343 4.13 -1.78 -8.35
N GLN A 344 5.12 -2.41 -8.99
CA GLN A 344 5.20 -2.50 -10.44
C GLN A 344 4.03 -3.35 -10.97
N ASP A 345 3.30 -2.81 -11.96
CA ASP A 345 2.00 -3.29 -12.44
C ASP A 345 0.99 -3.54 -11.30
N GLY A 346 1.09 -2.77 -10.20
CA GLY A 346 0.27 -2.93 -9.00
C GLY A 346 -0.09 -1.62 -8.34
N LEU A 347 -0.52 -1.70 -7.07
CA LEU A 347 -0.97 -0.57 -6.27
C LEU A 347 0.12 -0.08 -5.30
N LEU A 348 0.43 1.22 -5.36
CA LEU A 348 1.15 1.96 -4.32
C LEU A 348 0.17 2.82 -3.52
N ALA A 349 -0.11 2.43 -2.28
CA ALA A 349 -0.92 3.20 -1.34
C ALA A 349 -0.03 4.00 -0.36
N LEU A 350 -0.24 5.32 -0.27
CA LEU A 350 0.51 6.23 0.63
C LEU A 350 -0.44 7.14 1.42
N ASP A 351 -0.52 6.92 2.74
CA ASP A 351 -1.47 7.64 3.62
C ASP A 351 -0.87 8.87 4.30
N ALA A 352 -1.71 9.89 4.51
CA ALA A 352 -1.44 11.10 5.29
C ALA A 352 -0.20 11.90 4.87
N LEU A 353 -0.22 12.47 3.66
CA LEU A 353 0.72 13.53 3.26
C LEU A 353 0.43 14.80 4.10
N PRO A 354 1.36 15.24 4.97
CA PRO A 354 1.11 16.34 5.90
C PRO A 354 1.00 17.69 5.19
N ARG A 355 0.23 18.61 5.79
CA ARG A 355 -0.01 19.98 5.31
C ARG A 355 1.24 20.82 5.04
N ASP A 356 2.35 20.52 5.73
CA ASP A 356 3.65 21.15 5.51
C ASP A 356 4.77 20.08 5.36
N PRO A 357 4.98 19.55 4.14
CA PRO A 357 5.93 18.46 3.92
C PRO A 357 7.38 18.95 3.97
N GLY A 358 8.23 18.17 4.65
CA GLY A 358 9.67 18.39 4.70
C GLY A 358 10.36 18.21 3.34
N ALA A 359 11.58 18.72 3.19
CA ALA A 359 12.28 18.75 1.89
C ALA A 359 12.53 17.36 1.27
N LYS A 360 12.70 16.32 2.09
CA LYS A 360 12.81 14.92 1.64
C LYS A 360 11.47 14.40 1.10
N LEU A 361 10.39 14.56 1.88
CA LEU A 361 9.05 14.16 1.47
C LEU A 361 8.58 14.87 0.20
N LEU A 362 8.87 16.17 0.08
CA LEU A 362 8.61 16.95 -1.14
C LEU A 362 9.44 16.46 -2.35
N LYS A 363 10.63 15.89 -2.14
CA LYS A 363 11.39 15.20 -3.19
C LYS A 363 10.76 13.86 -3.56
N ALA A 364 10.19 13.12 -2.60
CA ALA A 364 9.45 11.89 -2.87
C ALA A 364 8.16 12.15 -3.68
N VAL A 365 7.40 13.21 -3.35
CA VAL A 365 6.24 13.68 -4.13
C VAL A 365 6.65 13.99 -5.58
N LEU A 366 7.72 14.76 -5.79
CA LEU A 366 8.23 15.07 -7.13
C LEU A 366 8.66 13.80 -7.89
N ALA A 367 9.29 12.84 -7.20
CA ALA A 367 9.71 11.55 -7.76
C ALA A 367 8.56 10.53 -7.98
N LEU A 368 7.29 10.93 -7.82
CA LEU A 368 6.16 10.22 -8.43
C LEU A 368 5.92 10.64 -9.88
N GLY A 369 6.34 11.85 -10.27
CA GLY A 369 6.25 12.37 -11.64
C GLY A 369 7.41 11.95 -12.55
N ASP A 370 8.51 11.44 -11.96
CA ASP A 370 9.69 10.91 -12.66
C ASP A 370 9.65 9.37 -12.68
N ASP A 371 9.28 8.75 -13.81
CA ASP A 371 9.10 7.28 -13.90
C ASP A 371 10.41 6.49 -13.68
N GLY A 372 11.56 7.09 -14.01
CA GLY A 372 12.89 6.48 -13.86
C GLY A 372 13.40 6.40 -12.40
N GLY A 373 12.60 6.84 -11.44
CA GLY A 373 13.08 7.09 -10.08
C GLY A 373 14.12 8.21 -10.04
N ALA A 374 14.98 8.19 -9.01
CA ALA A 374 15.93 9.29 -8.76
C ALA A 374 17.19 9.28 -9.67
N GLY A 375 17.07 8.85 -10.93
CA GLY A 375 18.17 8.82 -11.90
C GLY A 375 17.69 8.84 -13.35
N ARG A 376 18.44 9.52 -14.24
CA ARG A 376 18.15 9.51 -15.68
C ARG A 376 18.52 8.16 -16.28
N VAL A 377 17.56 7.53 -16.95
CA VAL A 377 17.74 6.29 -17.70
C VAL A 377 17.95 6.61 -19.18
N ASP A 378 19.01 6.06 -19.75
CA ASP A 378 19.23 6.01 -21.20
C ASP A 378 18.39 4.87 -21.78
N ALA A 379 17.49 5.19 -22.72
CA ALA A 379 16.57 4.23 -23.33
C ALA A 379 17.29 3.08 -24.07
N SER A 380 18.52 3.31 -24.56
CA SER A 380 19.34 2.24 -25.16
C SER A 380 19.80 1.17 -24.16
N ARG A 381 19.63 1.41 -22.86
CA ARG A 381 19.97 0.51 -21.76
C ARG A 381 18.75 -0.07 -21.04
N ASP A 382 17.55 0.16 -21.58
CA ASP A 382 16.27 -0.22 -20.95
C ASP A 382 15.23 -0.77 -21.96
N PRO A 383 15.59 -1.77 -22.79
CA PRO A 383 14.78 -2.19 -23.94
C PRO A 383 13.42 -2.82 -23.60
N ASP A 384 13.24 -3.30 -22.36
CA ASP A 384 11.98 -3.84 -21.80
C ASP A 384 11.26 -2.84 -20.87
N GLY A 385 11.80 -1.62 -20.70
CA GLY A 385 11.38 -0.70 -19.66
C GLY A 385 11.71 -1.19 -18.24
N SER A 386 12.83 -1.89 -18.01
CA SER A 386 13.22 -2.40 -16.69
C SER A 386 13.32 -1.33 -15.59
N ARG A 387 13.59 -0.08 -15.95
CA ARG A 387 13.90 1.02 -15.01
C ARG A 387 12.82 2.10 -14.96
N ARG A 388 11.72 1.99 -15.70
CA ARG A 388 10.54 2.84 -15.52
C ARG A 388 9.51 2.18 -14.61
N PHE A 389 9.02 2.93 -13.64
CA PHE A 389 7.94 2.50 -12.77
C PHE A 389 6.59 2.64 -13.45
N ARG A 390 5.84 1.53 -13.49
CA ARG A 390 4.48 1.46 -14.02
C ARG A 390 3.56 0.97 -12.91
N ARG A 391 2.60 1.79 -12.48
CA ARG A 391 1.85 1.58 -11.22
C ARG A 391 0.57 2.40 -11.14
N ILE A 392 -0.38 1.92 -10.34
CA ILE A 392 -1.45 2.76 -9.78
C ILE A 392 -0.92 3.37 -8.48
N VAL A 393 -1.15 4.66 -8.28
CA VAL A 393 -0.86 5.33 -7.00
C VAL A 393 -2.16 5.80 -6.38
N LEU A 394 -2.48 5.35 -5.16
CA LEU A 394 -3.52 5.95 -4.35
C LEU A 394 -2.87 6.67 -3.16
N SER A 395 -3.20 7.94 -2.98
CA SER A 395 -2.61 8.80 -1.96
C SER A 395 -3.70 9.52 -1.17
N THR A 396 -3.39 9.92 0.07
CA THR A 396 -4.24 10.86 0.83
C THR A 396 -3.45 12.05 1.36
N SER A 397 -4.12 13.20 1.45
CA SER A 397 -3.55 14.44 1.97
C SER A 397 -4.59 15.35 2.64
N GLU A 398 -4.14 16.42 3.30
CA GLU A 398 -5.03 17.51 3.75
C GLU A 398 -5.34 18.52 2.65
N LEU A 399 -4.36 18.81 1.78
CA LEU A 399 -4.41 19.79 0.70
C LEU A 399 -4.00 19.12 -0.62
N PRO A 400 -4.47 19.60 -1.79
CA PRO A 400 -4.03 19.08 -3.07
C PRO A 400 -2.52 19.23 -3.25
N ILE A 401 -1.90 18.30 -3.99
CA ILE A 401 -0.45 18.23 -4.21
C ILE A 401 0.08 19.53 -4.84
N SER A 402 -0.70 20.17 -5.71
CA SER A 402 -0.40 21.49 -6.27
C SER A 402 -0.23 22.58 -5.20
N ALA A 403 -1.20 22.72 -4.29
CA ALA A 403 -1.18 23.72 -3.22
C ALA A 403 -0.01 23.47 -2.25
N LEU A 404 0.32 22.20 -1.96
CA LEU A 404 1.50 21.84 -1.14
C LEU A 404 2.82 22.29 -1.79
N LEU A 405 2.95 22.15 -3.12
CA LEU A 405 4.11 22.60 -3.88
C LEU A 405 4.18 24.14 -3.94
N GLN A 406 3.04 24.79 -4.21
CA GLN A 406 2.92 26.26 -4.31
C GLN A 406 3.24 26.95 -2.97
N ARG A 407 2.78 26.40 -1.83
CA ARG A 407 3.17 26.87 -0.47
C ARG A 407 4.67 26.82 -0.22
N LYS A 408 5.39 25.90 -0.89
CA LYS A 408 6.87 25.79 -0.86
C LYS A 408 7.55 26.56 -2.00
N LYS A 409 6.82 27.47 -2.68
CA LYS A 409 7.26 28.27 -3.84
C LYS A 409 7.81 27.44 -5.00
N LYS A 410 7.17 26.29 -5.28
CA LYS A 410 7.43 25.46 -6.45
C LYS A 410 6.16 25.33 -7.29
N SER A 411 6.27 25.51 -8.60
CA SER A 411 5.23 25.05 -9.52
C SER A 411 5.24 23.51 -9.57
N PRO A 412 4.07 22.85 -9.71
CA PRO A 412 4.03 21.44 -10.02
C PRO A 412 4.66 21.19 -11.41
N PRO A 413 5.53 20.17 -11.58
CA PRO A 413 5.93 19.74 -12.91
C PRO A 413 4.73 19.19 -13.68
N SER A 414 4.59 19.51 -14.97
CA SER A 414 3.53 18.96 -15.82
C SER A 414 3.55 17.42 -15.85
N ALA A 415 4.73 16.80 -15.79
CA ALA A 415 4.89 15.35 -15.69
C ALA A 415 4.34 14.75 -14.37
N LEU A 416 4.27 15.53 -13.29
CA LEU A 416 3.60 15.15 -12.04
C LEU A 416 2.10 15.44 -12.13
N ALA A 417 1.70 16.59 -12.67
CA ALA A 417 0.30 16.97 -12.88
C ALA A 417 -0.50 15.94 -13.70
N LEU A 418 0.12 15.40 -14.75
CA LEU A 418 -0.44 14.34 -15.60
C LEU A 418 -0.50 12.95 -14.91
N ARG A 419 0.32 12.72 -13.87
CA ARG A 419 0.45 11.42 -13.20
C ARG A 419 -0.23 11.36 -11.84
N MET A 420 -0.47 12.49 -11.18
CA MET A 420 -1.10 12.60 -9.86
C MET A 420 -2.28 13.57 -9.92
N ILE A 421 -3.48 13.02 -10.08
CA ILE A 421 -4.74 13.76 -10.16
C ILE A 421 -5.26 14.01 -8.74
N ASP A 422 -5.44 15.28 -8.37
CA ASP A 422 -6.02 15.65 -7.07
C ASP A 422 -7.55 15.53 -7.12
N ILE A 423 -8.13 14.70 -6.24
CA ILE A 423 -9.58 14.50 -6.08
C ILE A 423 -9.97 14.94 -4.66
N PRO A 424 -10.93 15.85 -4.47
CA PRO A 424 -11.41 16.21 -3.15
C PRO A 424 -12.17 15.04 -2.52
N ALA A 425 -11.91 14.78 -1.24
CA ALA A 425 -12.80 14.04 -0.36
C ALA A 425 -14.02 14.93 -0.04
N THR A 426 -14.90 15.10 -1.03
CA THR A 426 -16.19 15.75 -0.83
C THR A 426 -16.98 15.06 0.26
N GLN A 427 -17.71 15.84 1.04
CA GLN A 427 -18.70 15.30 1.95
C GLN A 427 -19.95 14.93 1.13
N GLY A 428 -20.00 13.67 0.69
CA GLY A 428 -21.26 12.94 0.65
C GLY A 428 -21.88 12.88 2.05
N ARG A 429 -23.05 12.26 2.19
CA ARG A 429 -23.87 12.37 3.41
C ARG A 429 -23.12 12.07 4.71
N HIS A 430 -22.10 11.21 4.66
CA HIS A 430 -21.27 10.81 5.79
C HIS A 430 -19.75 10.89 5.49
N GLY A 431 -19.32 11.85 4.66
CA GLY A 431 -17.93 12.00 4.22
C GLY A 431 -17.71 11.36 2.85
N LEU A 432 -16.69 10.50 2.69
CA LEU A 432 -16.53 9.65 1.49
C LEU A 432 -17.58 8.52 1.36
N LEU A 433 -18.71 8.64 2.06
CA LEU A 433 -19.76 7.64 2.20
C LEU A 433 -21.12 8.26 1.94
N ASP A 434 -21.87 7.65 1.03
CA ASP A 434 -23.22 8.01 0.61
C ASP A 434 -24.27 7.04 1.18
N ASP A 435 -23.93 5.74 1.25
CA ASP A 435 -24.73 4.69 1.90
C ASP A 435 -23.95 4.04 3.05
N LEU A 436 -24.62 3.89 4.19
CA LEU A 436 -24.10 3.24 5.39
C LEU A 436 -24.54 1.77 5.53
N HIS A 437 -25.28 1.21 4.56
CA HIS A 437 -25.72 -0.19 4.54
C HIS A 437 -26.45 -0.62 5.82
N GLY A 438 -27.27 0.29 6.36
CA GLY A 438 -28.02 0.10 7.61
C GLY A 438 -27.23 0.33 8.91
N HIS A 439 -25.94 0.70 8.85
CA HIS A 439 -25.19 1.11 10.04
C HIS A 439 -25.65 2.49 10.55
N PRO A 440 -25.65 2.74 11.88
CA PRO A 440 -26.17 3.99 12.46
C PRO A 440 -25.37 5.26 12.10
N ASP A 441 -24.08 5.10 11.82
CA ASP A 441 -23.15 6.21 11.58
C ASP A 441 -21.91 5.73 10.79
N GLY A 442 -21.17 6.68 10.20
CA GLY A 442 -19.97 6.38 9.39
C GLY A 442 -18.83 5.73 10.17
N LEU A 443 -18.73 5.92 11.49
CA LEU A 443 -17.71 5.27 12.33
C LEU A 443 -18.08 3.80 12.61
N ARG A 444 -19.37 3.48 12.73
CA ARG A 444 -19.89 2.10 12.81
C ARG A 444 -19.68 1.36 11.49
N PHE A 445 -20.01 1.99 10.36
CA PHE A 445 -19.73 1.47 9.03
C PHE A 445 -18.22 1.20 8.85
N ALA A 446 -17.37 2.20 9.11
CA ALA A 446 -15.92 2.06 8.97
C ALA A 446 -15.36 0.90 9.81
N ARG A 447 -15.80 0.77 11.07
CA ARG A 447 -15.38 -0.33 11.95
C ARG A 447 -15.89 -1.70 11.49
N ALA A 448 -17.08 -1.77 10.88
CA ALA A 448 -17.61 -3.00 10.29
C ALA A 448 -16.78 -3.42 9.06
N LEU A 449 -16.51 -2.48 8.15
CA LEU A 449 -15.67 -2.72 6.97
C LEU A 449 -14.23 -3.12 7.38
N GLU A 450 -13.63 -2.47 8.38
CA GLU A 450 -12.33 -2.89 8.94
C GLU A 450 -12.37 -4.25 9.64
N ALA A 451 -13.52 -4.68 10.17
CA ALA A 451 -13.70 -6.02 10.74
C ALA A 451 -13.93 -7.08 9.65
N ALA A 452 -14.54 -6.73 8.52
CA ALA A 452 -14.64 -7.59 7.34
C ALA A 452 -13.28 -7.76 6.66
N MET A 453 -12.58 -6.67 6.32
CA MET A 453 -11.26 -6.70 5.68
C MET A 453 -10.17 -7.40 6.51
N ARG A 454 -10.30 -7.47 7.85
CA ARG A 454 -9.38 -8.26 8.68
C ARG A 454 -9.68 -9.76 8.68
N ARG A 455 -10.92 -10.17 8.37
CA ARG A 455 -11.31 -11.58 8.23
C ARG A 455 -11.13 -12.08 6.80
N HIS A 456 -11.33 -11.21 5.81
CA HIS A 456 -11.22 -11.50 4.40
C HIS A 456 -10.33 -10.45 3.72
N HIS A 457 -9.17 -10.86 3.20
CA HIS A 457 -8.31 -10.02 2.35
C HIS A 457 -7.32 -10.86 1.53
N GLY A 458 -6.82 -10.28 0.44
CA GLY A 458 -5.81 -10.89 -0.43
C GLY A 458 -6.37 -11.86 -1.48
N HIS A 459 -7.66 -11.74 -1.84
CA HIS A 459 -8.35 -12.70 -2.73
C HIS A 459 -8.74 -12.14 -4.10
N LEU A 460 -9.18 -10.87 -4.17
CA LEU A 460 -9.75 -10.30 -5.39
C LEU A 460 -8.71 -10.15 -6.51
N LEU A 461 -7.56 -9.52 -6.23
CA LEU A 461 -6.51 -9.32 -7.25
C LEU A 461 -5.92 -10.66 -7.74
N PRO A 462 -5.63 -11.65 -6.88
CA PRO A 462 -5.20 -12.97 -7.35
C PRO A 462 -6.19 -13.66 -8.29
N ALA A 463 -7.48 -13.70 -7.93
CA ALA A 463 -8.49 -14.29 -8.80
C ALA A 463 -8.62 -13.54 -10.14
N PHE A 464 -8.56 -12.20 -10.11
CA PHE A 464 -8.51 -11.39 -11.33
C PHE A 464 -7.28 -11.72 -12.19
N LEU A 465 -6.10 -11.88 -11.58
CA LEU A 465 -4.86 -12.25 -12.26
C LEU A 465 -4.93 -13.64 -12.89
N ASP A 466 -5.55 -14.63 -12.23
CA ASP A 466 -5.71 -15.98 -12.79
C ASP A 466 -6.57 -15.96 -14.07
N HIS A 467 -7.68 -15.23 -14.08
CA HIS A 467 -8.47 -15.00 -15.30
C HIS A 467 -7.70 -14.21 -16.36
N LEU A 468 -6.91 -13.20 -15.94
CA LEU A 468 -6.15 -12.31 -16.82
C LEU A 468 -5.04 -13.05 -17.58
N VAL A 469 -4.26 -13.88 -16.90
CA VAL A 469 -3.15 -14.61 -17.55
C VAL A 469 -3.67 -15.74 -18.45
N ALA A 470 -4.77 -16.39 -18.07
CA ALA A 470 -5.36 -17.49 -18.84
C ALA A 470 -5.96 -17.05 -20.20
N ASN A 471 -6.33 -15.77 -20.34
CA ASN A 471 -7.01 -15.23 -21.53
C ASN A 471 -6.27 -14.01 -22.13
N LEU A 472 -4.96 -13.90 -21.88
CA LEU A 472 -4.21 -12.66 -22.01
C LEU A 472 -4.24 -12.01 -23.40
N GLU A 473 -4.23 -12.80 -24.47
CA GLU A 473 -4.29 -12.30 -25.86
C GLU A 473 -5.66 -11.66 -26.17
N GLN A 474 -6.75 -12.34 -25.80
CA GLN A 474 -8.11 -11.83 -25.96
C GLN A 474 -8.31 -10.57 -25.10
N VAL A 475 -7.95 -10.61 -23.82
CA VAL A 475 -8.09 -9.46 -22.91
C VAL A 475 -7.27 -8.26 -23.37
N THR A 476 -6.07 -8.46 -23.92
CA THR A 476 -5.26 -7.37 -24.48
C THR A 476 -5.94 -6.76 -25.71
N THR A 477 -6.53 -7.60 -26.57
CA THR A 477 -7.29 -7.15 -27.75
C THR A 477 -8.52 -6.34 -27.33
N ASP A 478 -9.37 -6.90 -26.45
CA ASP A 478 -10.60 -6.26 -25.96
C ASP A 478 -10.31 -4.92 -25.27
N LEU A 479 -9.24 -4.85 -24.47
CA LEU A 479 -8.81 -3.64 -23.79
C LEU A 479 -8.34 -2.56 -24.79
N LEU A 480 -7.56 -2.93 -25.81
CA LEU A 480 -7.08 -1.99 -26.81
C LEU A 480 -8.18 -1.49 -27.76
N GLU A 481 -9.23 -2.29 -27.99
CA GLU A 481 -10.42 -1.86 -28.74
C GLU A 481 -11.34 -0.95 -27.90
N ALA A 482 -11.60 -1.29 -26.64
CA ALA A 482 -12.53 -0.56 -25.79
C ALA A 482 -11.97 0.75 -25.20
N LEU A 483 -10.69 0.78 -24.83
CA LEU A 483 -10.09 1.89 -24.06
C LEU A 483 -10.12 3.25 -24.79
N PRO A 484 -9.90 3.37 -26.12
CA PRO A 484 -9.98 4.67 -26.80
C PRO A 484 -11.38 5.31 -26.71
N GLY A 485 -12.44 4.52 -26.96
CA GLY A 485 -13.82 5.02 -26.88
C GLY A 485 -14.24 5.37 -25.44
N LEU A 486 -13.73 4.63 -24.44
CA LEU A 486 -13.88 5.00 -23.03
C LEU A 486 -13.13 6.31 -22.72
N ALA A 487 -11.89 6.47 -23.19
CA ALA A 487 -11.11 7.68 -22.96
C ALA A 487 -11.76 8.93 -23.62
N GLU A 488 -12.44 8.78 -24.76
CA GLU A 488 -13.25 9.84 -25.37
C GLU A 488 -14.50 10.19 -24.52
N GLU A 489 -15.24 9.19 -24.01
CA GLU A 489 -16.39 9.43 -23.12
C GLU A 489 -15.97 10.13 -21.81
N PHE A 490 -14.89 9.66 -21.18
CA PHE A 490 -14.35 10.29 -19.98
C PHE A 490 -13.79 11.69 -20.27
N ALA A 491 -13.23 11.94 -21.46
CA ALA A 491 -12.79 13.29 -21.85
C ALA A 491 -13.97 14.25 -22.04
N ALA A 492 -15.10 13.78 -22.58
CA ALA A 492 -16.34 14.55 -22.69
C ALA A 492 -16.99 14.86 -21.31
N ALA A 493 -16.69 14.05 -20.29
CA ALA A 493 -17.17 14.23 -18.91
C ALA A 493 -16.23 15.06 -18.00
N LEU A 494 -15.11 15.59 -18.51
CA LEU A 494 -14.15 16.36 -17.72
C LEU A 494 -14.73 17.70 -17.21
N PRO A 495 -14.56 18.04 -15.92
CA PRO A 495 -14.98 19.32 -15.36
C PRO A 495 -14.38 20.54 -16.08
N ALA A 496 -15.12 21.65 -16.06
CA ALA A 496 -14.65 22.95 -16.57
C ALA A 496 -13.35 23.45 -15.90
N THR A 497 -13.00 22.95 -14.71
CA THR A 497 -11.72 23.24 -14.05
C THR A 497 -10.48 22.72 -14.81
N PHE A 498 -10.67 21.77 -15.72
CA PHE A 498 -9.64 21.30 -16.67
C PHE A 498 -9.66 22.07 -17.99
N GLN A 499 -10.69 22.87 -18.27
CA GLN A 499 -10.89 23.58 -19.55
C GLN A 499 -10.20 24.95 -19.57
N ASP A 500 -8.92 24.99 -19.16
CA ASP A 500 -8.07 26.15 -19.37
C ASP A 500 -7.65 26.22 -20.86
N PRO A 501 -7.92 27.32 -21.59
CA PRO A 501 -7.53 27.44 -23.00
C PRO A 501 -6.01 27.48 -23.24
N ALA A 502 -5.18 27.62 -22.19
CA ALA A 502 -3.73 27.45 -22.27
C ALA A 502 -3.27 25.99 -22.01
N SER A 503 -4.14 25.13 -21.47
CA SER A 503 -3.85 23.71 -21.25
C SER A 503 -4.08 22.91 -22.53
N PRO A 504 -3.03 22.26 -23.10
CA PRO A 504 -3.15 21.61 -24.40
C PRO A 504 -3.99 20.32 -24.30
N GLY A 505 -4.96 20.14 -25.21
CA GLY A 505 -5.90 19.01 -25.22
C GLY A 505 -5.32 17.60 -24.95
N PRO A 506 -4.12 17.22 -25.42
CA PRO A 506 -3.47 15.96 -25.04
C PRO A 506 -3.31 15.73 -23.52
N THR A 507 -3.16 16.79 -22.73
CA THR A 507 -3.16 16.73 -21.25
C THR A 507 -4.46 16.17 -20.70
N LEU A 508 -5.59 16.53 -21.32
CA LEU A 508 -6.92 16.16 -20.86
C LEU A 508 -7.27 14.70 -21.19
N HIS A 509 -6.91 14.27 -22.40
CA HIS A 509 -7.06 12.87 -22.80
C HIS A 509 -6.29 11.92 -21.87
N LEU A 510 -5.07 12.29 -21.45
CA LEU A 510 -4.28 11.53 -20.47
C LEU A 510 -4.95 11.42 -19.09
N VAL A 511 -5.71 12.42 -18.65
CA VAL A 511 -6.51 12.31 -17.41
C VAL A 511 -7.68 11.35 -17.62
N ALA A 512 -8.44 11.53 -18.71
CA ALA A 512 -9.59 10.69 -19.04
C ALA A 512 -9.24 9.20 -19.20
N GLU A 513 -8.18 8.90 -19.96
CA GLU A 513 -7.59 7.57 -20.16
C GLU A 513 -7.34 6.82 -18.83
N ARG A 514 -6.88 7.55 -17.79
CA ARG A 514 -6.61 6.96 -16.47
C ARG A 514 -7.89 6.54 -15.76
N PHE A 515 -8.94 7.35 -15.80
CA PHE A 515 -10.25 6.98 -15.24
C PHE A 515 -10.93 5.88 -16.07
N ALA A 516 -10.79 5.91 -17.40
CA ALA A 516 -11.25 4.86 -18.30
C ALA A 516 -10.60 3.50 -18.01
N LEU A 517 -9.29 3.46 -17.72
CA LEU A 517 -8.60 2.24 -17.28
C LEU A 517 -9.14 1.70 -15.95
N ILE A 518 -9.37 2.57 -14.96
CA ILE A 518 -9.93 2.14 -13.67
C ILE A 518 -11.37 1.64 -13.83
N SER A 519 -12.20 2.33 -14.63
CA SER A 519 -13.53 1.87 -15.03
C SER A 519 -13.46 0.46 -15.63
N GLN A 520 -12.62 0.26 -16.64
CA GLN A 520 -12.52 -1.02 -17.35
C GLN A 520 -12.04 -2.16 -16.46
N ALA A 521 -11.09 -1.91 -15.55
CA ALA A 521 -10.64 -2.91 -14.58
C ALA A 521 -11.78 -3.39 -13.66
N GLY A 522 -12.67 -2.48 -13.25
CA GLY A 522 -13.86 -2.80 -12.46
C GLY A 522 -14.92 -3.55 -13.27
N GLU A 523 -15.28 -3.06 -14.46
CA GLU A 523 -16.27 -3.70 -15.33
C GLU A 523 -15.84 -5.11 -15.76
N MET A 524 -14.54 -5.34 -16.03
CA MET A 524 -14.00 -6.69 -16.27
C MET A 524 -14.20 -7.61 -15.06
N ALA A 525 -13.92 -7.14 -13.85
CA ALA A 525 -14.10 -7.94 -12.64
C ALA A 525 -15.58 -8.16 -12.26
N ILE A 526 -16.49 -7.25 -12.64
CA ILE A 526 -17.94 -7.48 -12.60
C ILE A 526 -18.33 -8.59 -13.60
N ALA A 527 -17.88 -8.48 -14.85
CA ALA A 527 -18.19 -9.46 -15.91
C ALA A 527 -17.65 -10.88 -15.61
N LEU A 528 -16.52 -10.97 -14.90
CA LEU A 528 -15.95 -12.23 -14.40
C LEU A 528 -16.66 -12.79 -13.14
N GLY A 529 -17.65 -12.09 -12.58
CA GLY A 529 -18.31 -12.47 -11.33
C GLY A 529 -17.45 -12.31 -10.07
N LEU A 530 -16.32 -11.61 -10.16
CA LEU A 530 -15.41 -11.33 -9.05
C LEU A 530 -15.91 -10.19 -8.16
N LEU A 531 -16.76 -9.31 -8.68
CA LEU A 531 -17.42 -8.22 -7.95
C LEU A 531 -18.96 -8.42 -8.01
N PRO A 532 -19.67 -8.42 -6.86
CA PRO A 532 -21.11 -8.72 -6.79
C PRO A 532 -21.99 -7.49 -7.13
N TRP A 533 -21.61 -6.72 -8.16
CA TRP A 533 -22.27 -5.47 -8.55
C TRP A 533 -22.94 -5.62 -9.92
N SER A 534 -23.85 -4.70 -10.24
CA SER A 534 -24.43 -4.60 -11.59
C SER A 534 -23.40 -4.09 -12.62
N PRO A 535 -23.47 -4.53 -13.89
CA PRO A 535 -22.71 -3.91 -14.98
C PRO A 535 -22.95 -2.40 -15.05
N GLY A 536 -21.90 -1.63 -15.29
CA GLY A 536 -21.90 -0.16 -15.30
C GLY A 536 -21.56 0.50 -13.96
N THR A 537 -21.56 -0.23 -12.84
CA THR A 537 -21.30 0.33 -11.50
C THR A 537 -19.87 0.85 -11.32
N ALA A 538 -18.87 0.23 -11.97
CA ALA A 538 -17.48 0.75 -11.92
C ALA A 538 -17.30 1.97 -12.83
N ARG A 539 -17.97 1.98 -14.00
CA ARG A 539 -18.00 3.11 -14.93
C ARG A 539 -18.65 4.34 -14.30
N GLU A 540 -19.79 4.17 -13.62
CA GLU A 540 -20.49 5.25 -12.91
C GLU A 540 -19.62 5.83 -11.77
N ALA A 541 -19.00 4.98 -10.96
CA ALA A 541 -18.10 5.41 -9.89
C ALA A 541 -16.85 6.15 -10.42
N ALA A 542 -16.25 5.68 -11.51
CA ALA A 542 -15.13 6.36 -12.14
C ALA A 542 -15.56 7.72 -12.72
N HIS A 543 -16.74 7.83 -13.34
CA HIS A 543 -17.32 9.11 -13.79
C HIS A 543 -17.59 10.08 -12.65
N HIS A 544 -18.13 9.59 -11.53
CA HIS A 544 -18.35 10.40 -10.33
C HIS A 544 -17.02 10.97 -9.81
N MET A 545 -15.99 10.13 -9.69
CA MET A 545 -14.67 10.54 -9.21
C MET A 545 -13.94 11.47 -10.20
N LEU A 546 -14.14 11.31 -11.51
CA LEU A 546 -13.66 12.25 -12.54
C LEU A 546 -14.30 13.64 -12.36
N ARG A 547 -15.62 13.70 -12.16
CA ARG A 547 -16.35 14.98 -12.01
C ARG A 547 -15.91 15.77 -10.78
N LEU A 548 -15.38 15.09 -9.76
CA LEU A 548 -14.81 15.71 -8.56
C LEU A 548 -13.37 16.21 -8.76
N ALA A 549 -12.61 15.61 -9.68
CA ALA A 549 -11.19 15.86 -9.87
C ALA A 549 -10.88 17.34 -10.21
N ARG A 550 -9.65 17.79 -9.91
CA ARG A 550 -9.21 19.18 -10.17
C ARG A 550 -7.87 19.23 -10.89
N HIS A 551 -7.74 20.20 -11.81
CA HIS A 551 -6.46 20.46 -12.47
C HIS A 551 -5.49 21.18 -11.51
N PRO A 552 -4.22 20.75 -11.39
CA PRO A 552 -3.28 21.27 -10.40
C PRO A 552 -2.82 22.72 -10.62
N ASP A 553 -2.92 23.27 -11.84
CA ASP A 553 -2.43 24.64 -12.12
C ASP A 553 -3.36 25.78 -11.65
N GLN A 554 -4.53 25.48 -11.05
CA GLN A 554 -5.41 26.49 -10.41
C GLN A 554 -4.86 26.98 -9.05
N GLY A 555 -3.65 27.54 -9.06
CA GLY A 555 -2.83 27.84 -7.89
C GLY A 555 -3.10 29.13 -7.13
N THR A 556 -4.25 29.79 -7.37
CA THR A 556 -4.59 31.10 -6.79
C THR A 556 -6.07 31.23 -6.39
N ASP A 557 -6.62 30.22 -5.71
CA ASP A 557 -7.77 30.43 -4.77
C ASP A 557 -8.17 29.17 -3.96
N THR A 558 -7.65 27.99 -4.28
CA THR A 558 -8.21 26.69 -3.83
C THR A 558 -8.36 26.51 -2.31
N GLY A 559 -7.51 27.14 -1.50
CA GLY A 559 -7.68 27.16 -0.04
C GLY A 559 -8.89 27.98 0.39
N ALA A 560 -9.06 29.18 -0.19
CA ALA A 560 -10.22 30.02 0.05
C ALA A 560 -11.51 29.34 -0.42
N THR A 561 -11.56 28.76 -1.63
CA THR A 561 -12.77 28.07 -2.12
C THR A 561 -13.23 26.96 -1.16
N PHE A 562 -12.30 26.18 -0.59
CA PHE A 562 -12.62 25.14 0.38
C PHE A 562 -13.13 25.70 1.72
N HIS A 563 -12.48 26.75 2.26
CA HIS A 563 -12.93 27.40 3.49
C HIS A 563 -14.27 28.15 3.31
N VAL A 564 -14.52 28.73 2.14
CA VAL A 564 -15.80 29.35 1.76
C VAL A 564 -16.90 28.31 1.70
N GLN A 565 -16.70 27.17 1.05
CA GLN A 565 -17.69 26.09 1.05
C GLN A 565 -17.92 25.54 2.46
N SER A 566 -16.86 25.32 3.24
CA SER A 566 -16.97 24.86 4.64
C SER A 566 -17.78 25.83 5.52
N LEU A 567 -17.63 27.14 5.29
CA LEU A 567 -18.39 28.20 5.94
C LEU A 567 -19.85 28.25 5.45
N ARG A 568 -20.07 28.13 4.14
CA ARG A 568 -21.40 28.05 3.50
C ARG A 568 -22.19 26.86 4.07
N ASP A 569 -21.60 25.67 4.09
CA ASP A 569 -22.19 24.46 4.65
C ASP A 569 -22.49 24.59 6.16
N TYR A 570 -21.64 25.31 6.90
CA TYR A 570 -21.88 25.59 8.32
C TYR A 570 -23.05 26.58 8.53
N ILE A 571 -23.12 27.65 7.73
CA ILE A 571 -24.20 28.64 7.74
C ILE A 571 -25.54 27.98 7.37
N HIS A 572 -25.59 27.18 6.29
CA HIS A 572 -26.81 26.50 5.86
C HIS A 572 -27.32 25.50 6.90
N ARG A 573 -26.44 24.66 7.47
CA ARG A 573 -26.83 23.68 8.52
C ARG A 573 -27.29 24.32 9.84
N ASN A 574 -26.98 25.59 10.08
CA ASN A 574 -27.36 26.32 11.29
C ASN A 574 -28.27 27.52 10.99
N ALA A 575 -28.93 27.57 9.82
CA ALA A 575 -29.68 28.76 9.38
C ALA A 575 -30.75 29.22 10.38
N GLU A 576 -31.39 28.28 11.09
CA GLU A 576 -32.40 28.56 12.14
C GLU A 576 -31.82 29.27 13.38
N ARG A 577 -30.49 29.19 13.60
CA ARG A 577 -29.77 29.88 14.70
C ARG A 577 -29.20 31.24 14.26
N ILE A 578 -29.45 31.70 13.03
CA ILE A 578 -28.93 32.95 12.47
C ILE A 578 -30.09 33.92 12.25
N ILE A 579 -30.22 34.91 13.13
CA ILE A 579 -31.41 35.78 13.21
C ILE A 579 -31.35 36.94 12.21
N ASP A 580 -32.43 37.16 11.46
CA ASP A 580 -32.59 38.35 10.61
C ASP A 580 -32.64 39.63 11.47
N LEU A 581 -31.83 40.63 11.11
CA LEU A 581 -31.84 41.94 11.75
C LEU A 581 -32.97 42.80 11.18
N GLU A 582 -33.97 43.12 12.01
CA GLU A 582 -35.08 43.98 11.61
C GLU A 582 -34.64 45.44 11.35
N PRO A 583 -35.29 46.17 10.41
CA PRO A 583 -34.98 47.58 10.16
C PRO A 583 -35.35 48.55 11.29
N GLN A 584 -36.13 48.13 12.30
CA GLN A 584 -36.80 49.02 13.25
C GLN A 584 -36.50 48.76 14.74
N GLY A 585 -35.27 48.36 15.06
CA GLY A 585 -34.80 48.35 16.45
C GLY A 585 -33.61 47.43 16.69
N PRO A 586 -32.95 47.54 17.85
CA PRO A 586 -31.88 46.63 18.21
C PRO A 586 -32.45 45.26 18.61
N THR A 587 -32.05 44.20 17.91
CA THR A 587 -32.36 42.82 18.29
C THR A 587 -31.69 42.50 19.64
N GLU A 588 -32.39 41.79 20.51
CA GLU A 588 -31.79 41.27 21.75
C GLU A 588 -30.77 40.16 21.45
N ALA A 589 -29.64 40.19 22.15
CA ALA A 589 -28.71 39.08 22.13
C ALA A 589 -29.21 37.97 23.07
N ARG A 590 -29.57 36.82 22.51
CA ARG A 590 -29.82 35.58 23.25
C ARG A 590 -28.60 34.65 23.12
N ASP A 591 -28.34 33.86 24.15
CA ASP A 591 -27.14 33.02 24.23
C ASP A 591 -27.18 31.79 23.32
N ASP A 592 -28.36 31.34 22.89
CA ASP A 592 -28.60 30.20 22.00
C ASP A 592 -28.35 30.50 20.51
N ASN A 593 -28.41 31.77 20.11
CA ASN A 593 -28.18 32.21 18.74
C ASN A 593 -26.70 32.07 18.32
N LEU A 594 -26.49 31.55 17.11
CA LEU A 594 -25.18 31.44 16.45
C LEU A 594 -24.71 32.79 15.88
N GLY A 595 -25.65 33.63 15.46
CA GLY A 595 -25.34 34.91 14.84
C GLY A 595 -26.55 35.67 14.31
N TRP A 596 -26.28 36.63 13.44
CA TRP A 596 -27.27 37.50 12.81
C TRP A 596 -27.01 37.65 11.30
N ARG A 597 -27.99 38.09 10.52
CA ARG A 597 -27.81 38.43 9.09
C ARG A 597 -28.57 39.70 8.68
N ASP A 598 -28.12 40.32 7.59
CA ASP A 598 -28.85 41.39 6.89
C ASP A 598 -28.78 41.21 5.36
N GLU A 599 -29.16 42.25 4.60
CA GLU A 599 -29.12 42.28 3.13
C GLU A 599 -27.72 42.06 2.53
N ASN A 600 -26.65 42.36 3.28
CA ASN A 600 -25.28 42.44 2.76
C ASN A 600 -24.28 41.57 3.55
N HIS A 601 -24.57 41.17 4.78
CA HIS A 601 -23.64 40.42 5.62
C HIS A 601 -24.29 39.32 6.47
N VAL A 602 -23.49 38.31 6.79
CA VAL A 602 -23.72 37.39 7.92
C VAL A 602 -22.73 37.73 9.05
N TYR A 603 -23.18 37.65 10.29
CA TYR A 603 -22.46 38.02 11.51
C TYR A 603 -22.42 36.82 12.47
N LEU A 604 -21.45 35.93 12.32
CA LEU A 604 -21.29 34.78 13.23
C LEU A 604 -20.58 35.21 14.51
N ARG A 605 -21.01 34.70 15.67
CA ARG A 605 -20.33 34.98 16.94
C ARG A 605 -18.91 34.42 16.95
N SER A 606 -18.00 35.09 17.65
CA SER A 606 -16.57 34.74 17.63
C SER A 606 -16.15 33.62 18.58
N ASP A 607 -17.06 33.17 19.44
CA ASP A 607 -16.94 31.98 20.30
C ASP A 607 -17.40 30.75 19.50
N GLU A 608 -18.68 30.69 19.11
CA GLU A 608 -19.26 29.58 18.32
C GLU A 608 -18.43 29.23 17.07
N ALA A 609 -17.99 30.25 16.32
CA ALA A 609 -17.21 30.06 15.09
C ALA A 609 -15.74 29.63 15.31
N ARG A 610 -15.28 29.50 16.57
CA ARG A 610 -13.99 28.88 16.91
C ARG A 610 -14.15 27.44 17.31
N ASP A 611 -15.21 27.13 18.06
CA ASP A 611 -15.50 25.78 18.53
C ASP A 611 -16.08 24.89 17.40
N ALA A 612 -16.52 25.50 16.29
CA ALA A 612 -17.09 24.83 15.11
C ALA A 612 -16.09 24.26 14.08
N PHE A 613 -14.80 24.61 14.15
CA PHE A 613 -13.80 24.22 13.13
C PHE A 613 -12.47 23.80 13.78
N ASP A 614 -11.81 22.77 13.26
CA ASP A 614 -10.54 22.23 13.81
C ASP A 614 -9.37 23.23 13.73
N ASP A 615 -9.35 24.08 12.70
CA ASP A 615 -8.34 25.12 12.48
C ASP A 615 -9.04 26.44 12.09
N PRO A 616 -9.63 27.15 13.07
CA PRO A 616 -10.33 28.40 12.81
C PRO A 616 -9.34 29.52 12.46
N ALA A 617 -8.06 29.39 12.82
CA ALA A 617 -7.04 30.38 12.51
C ALA A 617 -6.78 30.47 11.00
N THR A 618 -6.44 29.35 10.35
CA THR A 618 -6.17 29.35 8.91
C THR A 618 -7.45 29.55 8.09
N LEU A 619 -8.61 29.09 8.58
CA LEU A 619 -9.90 29.36 7.95
C LEU A 619 -10.20 30.87 7.92
N LEU A 620 -10.06 31.57 9.04
CA LEU A 620 -10.33 33.01 9.12
C LEU A 620 -9.29 33.87 8.37
N GLU A 621 -8.02 33.47 8.36
CA GLU A 621 -6.96 34.08 7.56
C GLU A 621 -7.28 33.95 6.07
N SER A 622 -7.53 32.73 5.59
CA SER A 622 -7.87 32.43 4.19
C SER A 622 -9.16 33.10 3.71
N LEU A 623 -10.16 33.26 4.59
CA LEU A 623 -11.39 34.01 4.28
C LEU A 623 -11.17 35.52 4.23
N SER A 624 -10.18 36.04 4.98
CA SER A 624 -9.78 37.45 4.90
C SER A 624 -8.99 37.74 3.63
N ASP A 625 -8.15 36.80 3.18
CA ASP A 625 -7.32 36.95 1.98
C ASP A 625 -8.15 36.97 0.68
N CYS A 626 -9.17 36.12 0.56
CA CYS A 626 -10.15 36.20 -0.54
C CYS A 626 -11.23 37.29 -0.33
N GLY A 627 -11.14 38.06 0.76
CA GLY A 627 -12.05 39.17 1.05
C GLY A 627 -13.48 38.78 1.43
N VAL A 628 -13.79 37.49 1.64
CA VAL A 628 -15.10 37.03 2.11
C VAL A 628 -15.35 37.48 3.55
N LEU A 629 -14.33 37.42 4.41
CA LEU A 629 -14.36 38.01 5.73
C LEU A 629 -13.98 39.49 5.64
N LYS A 630 -14.85 40.37 6.16
CA LYS A 630 -14.68 41.82 6.17
C LYS A 630 -14.31 42.28 7.60
N PRO A 631 -13.02 42.40 7.95
CA PRO A 631 -12.58 42.65 9.33
C PRO A 631 -13.05 44.00 9.91
N GLY A 632 -12.82 44.20 11.21
CA GLY A 632 -13.06 45.48 11.87
C GLY A 632 -11.99 46.53 11.55
N GLY A 633 -12.25 47.80 11.92
CA GLY A 633 -11.27 48.89 11.81
C GLY A 633 -10.15 48.87 12.87
N GLU A 634 -9.97 47.77 13.58
CA GLU A 634 -8.98 47.62 14.64
C GLU A 634 -7.77 46.84 14.12
N ALA A 635 -6.59 47.45 14.18
CA ALA A 635 -5.35 46.82 13.71
C ALA A 635 -5.10 45.48 14.42
N ARG A 636 -4.82 44.43 13.63
CA ARG A 636 -4.61 43.04 14.06
C ARG A 636 -5.84 42.32 14.63
N SER A 637 -7.06 42.76 14.32
CA SER A 637 -8.30 42.04 14.69
C SER A 637 -9.16 41.70 13.47
N LEU A 638 -9.39 40.41 13.24
CA LEU A 638 -10.38 39.94 12.25
C LEU A 638 -11.83 40.09 12.74
N GLN A 639 -12.05 40.50 14.00
CA GLN A 639 -13.39 40.63 14.58
C GLN A 639 -13.99 42.03 14.33
N TYR A 640 -15.23 42.03 13.85
CA TYR A 640 -16.09 43.21 13.82
C TYR A 640 -16.83 43.37 15.15
N LYS A 641 -17.12 44.61 15.56
CA LYS A 641 -17.94 44.91 16.77
C LYS A 641 -19.28 45.50 16.33
N LEU A 642 -20.37 44.80 16.64
CA LEU A 642 -21.70 45.22 16.20
C LEU A 642 -22.12 46.60 16.80
N PRO A 643 -22.80 47.46 16.01
CA PRO A 643 -23.42 48.68 16.52
C PRO A 643 -24.55 48.37 17.51
N ALA A 644 -24.71 49.24 18.51
CA ALA A 644 -25.81 49.16 19.48
C ALA A 644 -27.19 49.31 18.82
N THR A 645 -27.25 49.90 17.63
CA THR A 645 -28.46 50.04 16.81
C THR A 645 -28.88 48.76 16.10
N LYS A 646 -28.01 47.75 16.00
CA LYS A 646 -28.32 46.42 15.46
C LYS A 646 -28.54 45.40 16.56
N VAL A 647 -27.63 45.33 17.54
CA VAL A 647 -27.71 44.39 18.66
C VAL A 647 -27.30 45.09 19.95
N SER A 648 -28.17 45.05 20.95
CA SER A 648 -28.03 45.81 22.22
C SER A 648 -26.71 45.50 22.95
N GLY A 649 -26.30 44.24 23.01
CA GLY A 649 -25.05 43.78 23.65
C GLY A 649 -23.75 44.11 22.90
N ARG A 650 -23.82 44.64 21.66
CA ARG A 650 -22.65 44.96 20.81
C ARG A 650 -21.56 43.84 20.72
N PRO A 651 -21.93 42.58 20.44
CA PRO A 651 -20.98 41.47 20.48
C PRO A 651 -19.86 41.58 19.44
N ARG A 652 -18.80 40.80 19.65
CA ARG A 652 -17.70 40.58 18.69
C ARG A 652 -18.07 39.43 17.76
N VAL A 653 -18.07 39.71 16.46
CA VAL A 653 -18.53 38.79 15.42
C VAL A 653 -17.51 38.73 14.28
N TYR A 654 -17.48 37.61 13.56
CA TYR A 654 -16.89 37.55 12.24
C TYR A 654 -17.93 38.01 11.23
N ARG A 655 -17.63 39.11 10.53
CA ARG A 655 -18.50 39.72 9.52
C ARG A 655 -18.13 39.17 8.15
N ILE A 656 -19.06 38.48 7.53
CA ILE A 656 -18.92 37.77 6.26
C ILE A 656 -19.74 38.50 5.20
N ASP A 657 -19.16 38.71 4.02
CA ASP A 657 -19.84 39.26 2.85
C ASP A 657 -20.86 38.24 2.32
N ARG A 658 -22.13 38.63 2.28
CA ARG A 658 -23.23 37.71 1.96
C ARG A 658 -23.24 37.28 0.49
N LYS A 659 -22.89 38.17 -0.45
CA LYS A 659 -22.94 37.83 -1.89
C LYS A 659 -21.87 36.82 -2.26
N MET A 660 -20.68 37.01 -1.71
CA MET A 660 -19.54 36.12 -1.89
C MET A 660 -19.72 34.70 -1.31
N ILE A 661 -20.83 34.43 -0.59
CA ILE A 661 -21.22 33.09 -0.16
C ILE A 661 -22.50 32.57 -0.83
N GLU A 662 -23.26 33.40 -1.57
CA GLU A 662 -24.53 33.04 -2.22
C GLU A 662 -24.43 32.91 -3.77
N GLU A 663 -23.33 33.31 -4.43
CA GLU A 663 -23.28 33.53 -5.88
C GLU A 663 -23.10 32.29 -6.83
N ASP A 664 -23.11 31.05 -6.35
CA ASP A 664 -22.84 29.83 -7.17
C ASP A 664 -24.09 29.12 -7.77
N ASP A 665 -25.33 29.55 -7.48
CA ASP A 665 -26.57 28.91 -8.00
C ASP A 665 -26.90 29.35 -9.46
N ARG A 666 -25.98 29.14 -10.42
CA ARG A 666 -26.16 29.48 -11.86
C ARG A 666 -25.50 28.54 -12.87
#